data_AF-A0A660KVA2-F1
#
_entry.id   AF-A0A660KVA2-F1
#
_cell.length_a   1.000
_cell.length_b   1.000
_cell.length_c   1.000
_cell.angle_alpha   90.00
_cell.angle_beta   90.00
_cell.angle_gamma   90.00
#
_symmetry.space_group_name_H-M   'P 1'
#
loop_
_entity.id
_entity.type
_entity.pdbx_description
1 polymer ?
#
loop_
_entity_poly.entity_id
_entity_poly.type
_entity_poly.pdbx_seq_one_letter_code
_entity_poly.pdbx_strand_id
1 'polypeptide(L)'
;MSQRDVEAVPQSAPTAAPGAAAPMPVVPLVGRAGSLARMGTDQRAAAVRSLSAGSGNASVARMLSRSILSDLKEFKHGIEIDLPTASTAEKLAEIDRLLGTQGGAFGATVVWESMPDLEAVAKANTALFMRTVKRDPSLLGHEAFDGVRERFKAAVEGRVLGNLQANRDYVTAQMEAVGVTANTEAEAAETTADQDHAVRKAQVLAEQVALWQEGMTKAKGIKVGRNLKRRSGGYRRDFDTEVEVDAYFDPDAPPHIKGPPKGAMDGDYKAYDEVKQHYDTLDKAIKKVLADSPAVYAIVTNGEAGAAKDFAKQDTKQARAQLGGAMTKMGTKIDEAVPLVGDDLDYRDFIPVHQQLMATGPFAGELEKAIIARDVEGHEMGKVLRSLALGGLSAAAFLVAEFATAGMATFIAVAVGIGASVGNAAISIEDYLDKAKAIDAHTGDARNDIVTQEQVDSALFQAVMDSALAFIDGAVGVVGAMNKLGGPAAKLLEAAEAGAAKMGTAGLSEALSGADLGLKRLAIEKSLGEAGIEATVKASGKSAEELAGIVGSESDAGKRLLAAGGMGKDALDGLLANLVDFAKLDPGQQSATMRAAIDQFGYAGALRRAGGWKTVTKTLGEGHPIATELDAWRSSLVRDMQLWMETASKGESKAVQTGTAAATSDVDISTVGAEAAQQADRALEYIARRAGVSRAELETVLDLDAAVNPARMHLQDVVKGLSPQARAAIEREAALFEEALSKARADGTFKPLSKEQIGALNQRMDDWSAALAKLEADGGSEAQKAALIQKIGRTQAEVLASSDTMYGTGGSIRKWVTERPPANPGAKSDLEKLAEAGVKIDPAAATIWPGQRFTSILGEGPFLDRAFASIVGGVEGPALINAIKDLGKHGGRVVEILGRDVAVTGMSAAKMDRLAKELRRWMAVSKGPLAEAVKDSAALALIRGELAGQIGQLRTAMTNGIGALRAQAQLGPALSAADLAGIDAWVRAQAAAQLRGQAILDHLLSLEQAVSLPAKVGTAAAAAEPNTSTPEGPAYSPPPSSAP
;
A
#
# COMPACT_ATOMS: atom_id res chain seq x y z
N MET A 1 60.09 30.07 -14.16
CA MET A 1 61.53 29.74 -14.36
C MET A 1 61.58 28.23 -14.33
N SER A 2 61.66 27.56 -15.49
CA SER A 2 62.83 27.38 -16.36
C SER A 2 63.68 26.20 -15.91
N GLN A 3 63.71 25.16 -16.76
CA GLN A 3 64.86 24.31 -17.12
C GLN A 3 65.43 23.39 -16.03
N ARG A 4 65.85 22.14 -16.24
CA ARG A 4 66.36 21.34 -17.38
C ARG A 4 66.51 19.88 -16.81
N ASP A 5 66.87 18.80 -17.50
CA ASP A 5 67.34 18.51 -18.87
C ASP A 5 66.80 17.12 -19.30
N VAL A 6 66.80 16.85 -20.60
CA VAL A 6 66.50 15.54 -21.21
C VAL A 6 67.81 14.90 -21.65
N GLU A 7 68.00 13.60 -21.40
CA GLU A 7 68.93 12.81 -22.22
C GLU A 7 68.44 11.36 -22.40
N ALA A 8 68.75 10.76 -23.55
CA ALA A 8 68.05 9.60 -24.10
C ALA A 8 68.99 8.62 -24.84
N VAL A 9 68.61 7.34 -24.89
CA VAL A 9 69.27 6.29 -25.71
C VAL A 9 68.22 5.20 -26.07
N PRO A 10 68.32 4.47 -27.19
CA PRO A 10 68.09 4.99 -28.54
C PRO A 10 67.05 4.17 -29.36
N GLN A 11 66.54 4.73 -30.45
CA GLN A 11 65.83 3.96 -31.49
C GLN A 11 66.83 3.19 -32.39
N SER A 12 66.37 2.08 -32.96
CA SER A 12 66.95 1.47 -34.17
C SER A 12 65.83 1.04 -35.14
N ALA A 13 66.10 1.13 -36.44
CA ALA A 13 65.08 1.18 -37.49
C ALA A 13 64.75 -0.19 -38.13
N PRO A 14 63.58 -0.36 -38.77
CA PRO A 14 63.28 -1.51 -39.62
C PRO A 14 63.86 -1.34 -41.02
N THR A 15 64.39 -2.42 -41.60
CA THR A 15 64.92 -2.45 -42.98
C THR A 15 64.30 -3.59 -43.78
N ALA A 16 63.98 -3.31 -45.05
CA ALA A 16 63.79 -4.23 -46.19
C ALA A 16 62.68 -5.31 -46.16
N ALA A 17 61.88 -5.26 -47.23
CA ALA A 17 60.80 -6.17 -47.59
C ALA A 17 61.26 -7.53 -48.19
N PRO A 18 60.38 -8.55 -48.19
CA PRO A 18 60.25 -9.50 -49.31
C PRO A 18 59.29 -8.89 -50.37
N GLY A 19 59.43 -9.11 -51.67
CA GLY A 19 59.89 -10.30 -52.38
C GLY A 19 58.80 -10.65 -53.39
N ALA A 20 59.00 -10.32 -54.67
CA ALA A 20 57.94 -10.33 -55.68
C ALA A 20 57.44 -11.75 -55.99
N ALA A 21 56.12 -11.94 -55.95
CA ALA A 21 55.43 -13.14 -56.46
C ALA A 21 54.87 -12.89 -57.88
N ALA A 22 54.88 -13.93 -58.70
CA ALA A 22 54.62 -13.85 -60.14
C ALA A 22 53.19 -13.37 -60.51
N PRO A 23 53.01 -12.73 -61.68
CA PRO A 23 51.69 -12.32 -62.15
C PRO A 23 50.81 -13.55 -62.42
N MET A 24 49.76 -13.69 -61.61
CA MET A 24 48.65 -14.61 -61.90
C MET A 24 47.96 -14.21 -63.21
N PRO A 25 47.47 -15.17 -64.02
CA PRO A 25 46.84 -14.87 -65.30
C PRO A 25 45.57 -14.02 -65.09
N VAL A 26 45.45 -12.94 -65.87
CA VAL A 26 44.26 -12.08 -65.88
C VAL A 26 43.09 -12.87 -66.45
N VAL A 27 42.26 -13.41 -65.55
CA VAL A 27 40.96 -13.99 -65.93
C VAL A 27 40.01 -12.82 -66.23
N PRO A 28 39.38 -12.77 -67.42
CA PRO A 28 38.50 -11.64 -67.77
C PRO A 28 37.31 -11.55 -66.81
N LEU A 29 36.94 -10.33 -66.43
CA LEU A 29 35.88 -10.07 -65.46
C LEU A 29 34.51 -10.47 -66.03
N VAL A 30 34.00 -11.66 -65.68
CA VAL A 30 32.80 -12.20 -66.31
C VAL A 30 31.53 -11.69 -65.63
N GLY A 31 31.05 -10.52 -66.06
CA GLY A 31 29.92 -9.78 -65.47
C GLY A 31 28.52 -10.41 -65.56
N ARG A 32 28.39 -11.73 -65.78
CA ARG A 32 27.11 -12.47 -65.73
C ARG A 32 27.31 -13.90 -65.21
N ALA A 33 26.53 -14.29 -64.21
CA ALA A 33 26.62 -15.61 -63.55
C ALA A 33 26.32 -16.80 -64.49
N GLY A 34 25.50 -16.63 -65.53
CA GLY A 34 25.23 -17.63 -66.57
C GLY A 34 26.45 -18.04 -67.43
N SER A 35 27.63 -17.48 -67.16
CA SER A 35 28.92 -17.95 -67.68
C SER A 35 29.54 -19.08 -66.84
N LEU A 36 29.42 -19.00 -65.50
CA LEU A 36 29.93 -20.02 -64.56
C LEU A 36 29.28 -21.38 -64.81
N ALA A 37 27.99 -21.39 -65.16
CA ALA A 37 27.26 -22.59 -65.56
C ALA A 37 27.86 -23.31 -66.78
N ARG A 38 28.59 -22.60 -67.65
CA ARG A 38 29.21 -23.13 -68.89
C ARG A 38 30.70 -23.46 -68.76
N MET A 39 31.34 -23.04 -67.66
CA MET A 39 32.75 -23.35 -67.39
C MET A 39 32.95 -24.80 -66.94
N GLY A 40 34.14 -25.36 -67.18
CA GLY A 40 34.53 -26.66 -66.62
C GLY A 40 34.57 -26.61 -65.09
N THR A 41 34.47 -27.77 -64.43
CA THR A 41 34.36 -27.87 -62.96
C THR A 41 35.52 -27.20 -62.24
N ASP A 42 36.76 -27.37 -62.72
CA ASP A 42 37.94 -26.75 -62.12
C ASP A 42 38.00 -25.23 -62.36
N GLN A 43 37.54 -24.77 -63.52
CA GLN A 43 37.43 -23.34 -63.84
C GLN A 43 36.37 -22.65 -62.97
N ARG A 44 35.22 -23.31 -62.74
CA ARG A 44 34.23 -22.88 -61.74
C ARG A 44 34.85 -22.80 -60.34
N ALA A 45 35.55 -23.86 -59.91
CA ALA A 45 36.17 -23.90 -58.59
C ALA A 45 37.26 -22.84 -58.41
N ALA A 46 37.98 -22.47 -59.48
CA ALA A 46 38.92 -21.35 -59.47
C ALA A 46 38.21 -19.99 -59.42
N ALA A 47 37.19 -19.77 -60.24
CA ALA A 47 36.42 -18.52 -60.28
C ALA A 47 35.66 -18.25 -58.96
N VAL A 48 35.03 -19.27 -58.37
CA VAL A 48 34.35 -19.16 -57.06
C VAL A 48 35.35 -18.89 -55.93
N ARG A 49 36.55 -19.50 -55.96
CA ARG A 49 37.62 -19.18 -54.99
C ARG A 49 38.14 -17.75 -55.16
N SER A 50 38.29 -17.26 -56.39
CA SER A 50 38.70 -15.88 -56.66
C SER A 50 37.65 -14.87 -56.18
N LEU A 51 36.36 -15.12 -56.43
CA LEU A 51 35.26 -14.30 -55.92
C LEU A 51 35.17 -14.34 -54.38
N SER A 52 35.34 -15.52 -53.78
CA SER A 52 35.36 -15.70 -52.31
C SER A 52 36.47 -14.87 -51.65
N ALA A 53 37.68 -14.90 -52.23
CA ALA A 53 38.83 -14.16 -51.73
C ALA A 53 38.69 -12.63 -51.86
N GLY A 54 38.02 -12.14 -52.92
CA GLY A 54 37.85 -10.70 -53.17
C GLY A 54 36.62 -10.06 -52.53
N SER A 55 35.58 -10.84 -52.19
CA SER A 55 34.28 -10.30 -51.75
C SER A 55 33.71 -10.92 -50.48
N GLY A 56 34.35 -11.96 -49.94
CA GLY A 56 33.87 -12.72 -48.79
C GLY A 56 32.73 -13.70 -49.13
N ASN A 57 32.71 -14.82 -48.41
CA ASN A 57 31.79 -15.93 -48.68
C ASN A 57 30.30 -15.52 -48.62
N ALA A 58 29.92 -14.60 -47.74
CA ALA A 58 28.54 -14.12 -47.62
C ALA A 58 28.06 -13.31 -48.85
N SER A 59 28.95 -12.59 -49.52
CA SER A 59 28.64 -11.82 -50.72
C SER A 59 28.52 -12.74 -51.94
N VAL A 60 29.42 -13.74 -52.05
CA VAL A 60 29.37 -14.76 -53.10
C VAL A 60 28.13 -15.64 -52.96
N ALA A 61 27.77 -16.03 -51.73
CA ALA A 61 26.52 -16.75 -51.46
C ALA A 61 25.30 -15.91 -51.88
N ARG A 62 25.22 -14.63 -51.50
CA ARG A 62 24.13 -13.74 -51.93
C ARG A 62 24.07 -13.53 -53.45
N MET A 63 25.21 -13.40 -54.13
CA MET A 63 25.27 -13.33 -55.60
C MET A 63 24.75 -14.62 -56.26
N LEU A 64 25.18 -15.78 -55.75
CA LEU A 64 24.72 -17.08 -56.27
C LEU A 64 23.23 -17.30 -55.99
N SER A 65 22.72 -16.96 -54.80
CA SER A 65 21.28 -17.03 -54.50
C SER A 65 20.46 -16.13 -55.42
N ARG A 66 20.88 -14.88 -55.67
CA ARG A 66 20.20 -13.99 -56.64
C ARG A 66 20.26 -14.53 -58.07
N SER A 67 21.37 -15.17 -58.47
CA SER A 67 21.50 -15.84 -59.77
C SER A 67 20.55 -17.02 -59.89
N ILE A 68 20.46 -17.86 -58.86
CA ILE A 68 19.58 -19.03 -58.81
C ILE A 68 18.11 -18.58 -58.86
N LEU A 69 17.73 -17.54 -58.11
CA LEU A 69 16.42 -16.91 -58.18
C LEU A 69 16.06 -16.39 -59.60
N SER A 70 17.05 -15.97 -60.40
CA SER A 70 16.79 -15.49 -61.77
C SER A 70 16.52 -16.61 -62.80
N ASP A 71 17.05 -17.83 -62.57
CA ASP A 71 16.77 -19.02 -63.38
C ASP A 71 15.54 -19.81 -62.86
N LEU A 72 15.07 -19.56 -61.62
CA LEU A 72 13.90 -20.21 -60.99
C LEU A 72 12.53 -19.69 -61.48
N LYS A 73 12.41 -19.24 -62.73
CA LYS A 73 11.12 -18.75 -63.29
C LYS A 73 9.97 -19.76 -63.31
N GLU A 74 10.24 -21.06 -63.11
CA GLU A 74 9.22 -22.11 -62.99
C GLU A 74 8.84 -22.49 -61.55
N PHE A 75 9.63 -22.13 -60.53
CA PHE A 75 9.22 -22.32 -59.14
C PHE A 75 8.37 -21.14 -58.67
N LYS A 76 7.10 -21.14 -59.10
CA LYS A 76 6.05 -20.38 -58.40
C LYS A 76 5.99 -20.88 -56.97
N HIS A 77 6.53 -20.13 -56.02
CA HIS A 77 6.58 -20.46 -54.58
C HIS A 77 5.21 -20.34 -53.91
N GLY A 78 4.19 -20.95 -54.52
CA GLY A 78 2.77 -20.64 -54.32
C GLY A 78 2.31 -19.34 -54.98
N ILE A 79 3.22 -18.42 -55.33
CA ILE A 79 2.90 -17.03 -55.67
C ILE A 79 2.06 -16.93 -56.98
N GLU A 80 0.90 -16.28 -56.89
CA GLU A 80 -0.10 -16.15 -57.96
C GLU A 80 -0.19 -14.74 -58.58
N ILE A 81 0.39 -13.71 -57.95
CA ILE A 81 0.41 -12.32 -58.43
C ILE A 81 1.73 -11.94 -59.12
N ASP A 82 1.69 -10.93 -60.00
CA ASP A 82 2.90 -10.37 -60.63
C ASP A 82 3.55 -9.29 -59.74
N LEU A 83 4.53 -9.70 -58.92
CA LEU A 83 5.15 -8.84 -57.89
C LEU A 83 5.69 -7.48 -58.35
N PRO A 84 6.22 -7.28 -59.57
CA PRO A 84 6.67 -5.96 -60.03
C PRO A 84 5.53 -4.96 -60.26
N THR A 85 4.32 -5.44 -60.60
CA THR A 85 3.17 -4.58 -60.95
C THR A 85 2.05 -4.58 -59.90
N ALA A 86 1.99 -5.61 -59.05
CA ALA A 86 1.01 -5.74 -57.98
C ALA A 86 1.14 -4.61 -56.94
N SER A 87 -0.01 -4.04 -56.57
CA SER A 87 -0.14 -3.06 -55.50
C SER A 87 0.19 -3.65 -54.13
N THR A 88 0.49 -2.78 -53.16
CA THR A 88 0.73 -3.20 -51.76
C THR A 88 -0.45 -4.00 -51.18
N ALA A 89 -1.69 -3.65 -51.55
CA ALA A 89 -2.89 -4.37 -51.10
C ALA A 89 -2.96 -5.80 -51.66
N GLU A 90 -2.66 -5.98 -52.95
CA GLU A 90 -2.59 -7.32 -53.58
C GLU A 90 -1.46 -8.16 -52.97
N LYS A 91 -0.30 -7.55 -52.70
CA LYS A 91 0.82 -8.22 -52.01
C LYS A 91 0.45 -8.67 -50.60
N LEU A 92 -0.22 -7.83 -49.81
CA LEU A 92 -0.67 -8.18 -48.45
C LEU A 92 -1.73 -9.30 -48.46
N ALA A 93 -2.68 -9.26 -49.39
CA ALA A 93 -3.66 -10.33 -49.57
C ALA A 93 -2.99 -11.67 -49.96
N GLU A 94 -1.98 -11.61 -50.83
CA GLU A 94 -1.21 -12.78 -51.24
C GLU A 94 -0.39 -13.39 -50.10
N ILE A 95 0.23 -12.55 -49.24
CA ILE A 95 0.90 -13.01 -48.02
C ILE A 95 -0.06 -13.80 -47.12
N ASP A 96 -1.27 -13.28 -46.86
CA ASP A 96 -2.25 -13.97 -46.01
C ASP A 96 -2.69 -15.31 -46.62
N ARG A 97 -2.93 -15.34 -47.94
CA ARG A 97 -3.24 -16.57 -48.68
C ARG A 97 -2.12 -17.60 -48.61
N LEU A 98 -0.86 -17.18 -48.81
CA LEU A 98 0.32 -18.04 -48.73
C LEU A 98 0.51 -18.60 -47.31
N LEU A 99 0.24 -17.81 -46.26
CA LEU A 99 0.20 -18.30 -44.88
C LEU A 99 -0.95 -19.30 -44.64
N GLY A 100 -2.00 -19.30 -45.44
CA GLY A 100 -3.02 -20.37 -45.44
C GLY A 100 -2.51 -21.72 -45.94
N THR A 101 -1.41 -21.76 -46.70
CA THR A 101 -0.89 -22.99 -47.33
C THR A 101 0.21 -23.68 -46.52
N GLN A 102 0.35 -25.00 -46.70
CA GLN A 102 1.46 -25.78 -46.17
C GLN A 102 2.73 -25.49 -47.00
N GLY A 103 3.74 -24.87 -46.38
CA GLY A 103 5.00 -24.51 -47.05
C GLY A 103 5.04 -23.09 -47.64
N GLY A 104 3.93 -22.36 -47.71
CA GLY A 104 3.88 -20.99 -48.28
C GLY A 104 4.62 -19.90 -47.48
N ALA A 105 5.29 -20.23 -46.37
CA ALA A 105 6.07 -19.28 -45.58
C ALA A 105 7.17 -18.61 -46.40
N PHE A 106 7.95 -19.40 -47.16
CA PHE A 106 9.00 -18.87 -48.04
C PHE A 106 8.42 -17.98 -49.16
N GLY A 107 7.27 -18.37 -49.71
CA GLY A 107 6.53 -17.53 -50.67
C GLY A 107 6.17 -16.18 -50.07
N ALA A 108 5.58 -16.17 -48.87
CA ALA A 108 5.23 -14.95 -48.14
C ALA A 108 6.45 -14.06 -47.87
N THR A 109 7.60 -14.62 -47.49
CA THR A 109 8.89 -13.90 -47.35
C THR A 109 9.26 -13.19 -48.65
N VAL A 110 9.22 -13.87 -49.80
CA VAL A 110 9.52 -13.27 -51.12
C VAL A 110 8.52 -12.15 -51.48
N VAL A 111 7.25 -12.27 -51.10
CA VAL A 111 6.26 -11.19 -51.32
C VAL A 111 6.57 -9.97 -50.45
N TRP A 112 6.96 -10.14 -49.18
CA TRP A 112 7.43 -9.05 -48.31
C TRP A 112 8.69 -8.36 -48.87
N GLU A 113 9.71 -9.13 -49.27
CA GLU A 113 10.95 -8.59 -49.85
C GLU A 113 10.71 -7.82 -51.17
N SER A 114 9.57 -8.04 -51.84
CA SER A 114 9.16 -7.28 -53.04
C SER A 114 8.57 -5.89 -52.75
N MET A 115 8.45 -5.49 -51.48
CA MET A 115 7.89 -4.18 -51.10
C MET A 115 8.98 -3.11 -51.07
N PRO A 116 8.76 -1.92 -51.69
CA PRO A 116 9.79 -0.88 -51.80
C PRO A 116 10.13 -0.20 -50.46
N ASP A 117 9.21 -0.24 -49.49
CA ASP A 117 9.41 0.22 -48.11
C ASP A 117 8.89 -0.86 -47.15
N LEU A 118 9.68 -1.91 -46.97
CA LEU A 118 9.33 -3.03 -46.10
C LEU A 118 9.19 -2.59 -44.63
N GLU A 119 9.98 -1.63 -44.13
CA GLU A 119 9.86 -1.16 -42.74
C GLU A 119 8.48 -0.51 -42.51
N ALA A 120 8.07 0.43 -43.37
CA ALA A 120 6.79 1.13 -43.20
C ALA A 120 5.59 0.20 -43.42
N VAL A 121 5.63 -0.71 -44.41
CA VAL A 121 4.51 -1.62 -44.66
C VAL A 121 4.41 -2.70 -43.59
N ALA A 122 5.54 -3.22 -43.07
CA ALA A 122 5.53 -4.14 -41.93
C ALA A 122 4.95 -3.47 -40.67
N LYS A 123 5.33 -2.22 -40.38
CA LYS A 123 4.78 -1.42 -39.27
C LYS A 123 3.28 -1.16 -39.38
N ALA A 124 2.80 -0.89 -40.60
CA ALA A 124 1.37 -0.72 -40.85
C ALA A 124 0.57 -2.03 -40.76
N ASN A 125 1.23 -3.19 -40.80
CA ASN A 125 0.60 -4.52 -40.89
C ASN A 125 1.21 -5.54 -39.90
N THR A 126 1.63 -5.07 -38.71
CA THR A 126 2.45 -5.83 -37.74
C THR A 126 1.92 -7.24 -37.48
N ALA A 127 0.62 -7.44 -37.28
CA ALA A 127 0.04 -8.76 -37.00
C ALA A 127 0.25 -9.77 -38.16
N LEU A 128 0.19 -9.33 -39.42
CA LEU A 128 0.43 -10.19 -40.59
C LEU A 128 1.93 -10.46 -40.77
N PHE A 129 2.76 -9.44 -40.54
CA PHE A 129 4.21 -9.58 -40.56
C PHE A 129 4.69 -10.57 -39.50
N MET A 130 4.24 -10.44 -38.25
CA MET A 130 4.60 -11.32 -37.13
C MET A 130 4.09 -12.76 -37.33
N ARG A 131 2.92 -12.95 -37.96
CA ARG A 131 2.47 -14.29 -38.43
C ARG A 131 3.41 -14.91 -39.46
N THR A 132 4.06 -14.09 -40.30
CA THR A 132 5.07 -14.55 -41.27
C THR A 132 6.38 -14.90 -40.56
N VAL A 133 6.89 -13.99 -39.74
CA VAL A 133 8.11 -14.15 -38.91
C VAL A 133 8.06 -15.42 -38.06
N LYS A 134 6.91 -15.76 -37.47
CA LYS A 134 6.72 -17.00 -36.70
C LYS A 134 6.96 -18.28 -37.51
N ARG A 135 6.83 -18.22 -38.84
CA ARG A 135 7.15 -19.34 -39.76
C ARG A 135 8.52 -19.21 -40.41
N ASP A 136 9.00 -17.99 -40.61
CA ASP A 136 10.31 -17.70 -41.19
C ASP A 136 10.98 -16.51 -40.46
N PRO A 137 11.77 -16.77 -39.40
CA PRO A 137 12.47 -15.72 -38.66
C PRO A 137 13.56 -15.01 -39.46
N SER A 138 13.93 -15.48 -40.66
CA SER A 138 14.98 -14.86 -41.47
C SER A 138 14.59 -13.46 -41.97
N LEU A 139 13.29 -13.20 -42.12
CA LEU A 139 12.73 -11.90 -42.53
C LEU A 139 13.07 -10.77 -41.54
N LEU A 140 13.25 -11.09 -40.24
CA LEU A 140 13.75 -10.14 -39.22
C LEU A 140 15.21 -9.73 -39.45
N GLY A 141 15.96 -10.45 -40.29
CA GLY A 141 17.34 -10.16 -40.68
C GLY A 141 17.48 -9.28 -41.93
N HIS A 142 16.38 -8.81 -42.52
CA HIS A 142 16.41 -8.01 -43.74
C HIS A 142 17.08 -6.63 -43.54
N GLU A 143 17.71 -6.09 -44.59
CA GLU A 143 18.44 -4.80 -44.58
C GLU A 143 17.50 -3.60 -44.37
N ALA A 144 16.23 -3.73 -44.76
CA ALA A 144 15.19 -2.73 -44.46
C ALA A 144 15.02 -2.42 -42.95
N PHE A 145 15.48 -3.31 -42.06
CA PHE A 145 15.44 -3.09 -40.61
C PHE A 145 16.78 -2.61 -40.02
N ASP A 146 17.82 -2.36 -40.84
CA ASP A 146 19.10 -1.80 -40.36
C ASP A 146 18.90 -0.46 -39.66
N GLY A 147 17.97 0.38 -40.16
CA GLY A 147 17.60 1.64 -39.49
C GLY A 147 17.00 1.45 -38.09
N VAL A 148 16.37 0.30 -37.79
CA VAL A 148 15.92 -0.05 -36.43
C VAL A 148 17.11 -0.46 -35.57
N ARG A 149 18.01 -1.31 -36.11
CA ARG A 149 19.21 -1.81 -35.40
C ARG A 149 20.17 -0.68 -35.04
N GLU A 150 20.48 0.22 -35.96
CA GLU A 150 21.37 1.37 -35.72
C GLU A 150 20.78 2.36 -34.70
N ARG A 151 19.46 2.64 -34.77
CA ARG A 151 18.78 3.45 -33.74
C ARG A 151 18.83 2.78 -32.37
N PHE A 152 18.67 1.46 -32.32
CA PHE A 152 18.74 0.70 -31.08
C PHE A 152 20.17 0.67 -30.50
N LYS A 153 21.17 0.39 -31.33
CA LYS A 153 22.60 0.49 -31.00
C LYS A 153 22.93 1.84 -30.36
N ALA A 154 22.62 2.94 -31.05
CA ALA A 154 22.88 4.28 -30.55
C ALA A 154 22.14 4.60 -29.23
N ALA A 155 20.93 4.07 -29.04
CA ALA A 155 20.18 4.22 -27.79
C ALA A 155 20.80 3.40 -26.64
N VAL A 156 21.29 2.20 -26.91
CA VAL A 156 21.98 1.36 -25.92
C VAL A 156 23.30 2.00 -25.52
N GLU A 157 24.17 2.32 -26.48
CA GLU A 157 25.46 2.97 -26.24
C GLU A 157 25.29 4.31 -25.51
N GLY A 158 24.34 5.14 -25.95
CA GLY A 158 24.01 6.40 -25.28
C GLY A 158 23.50 6.22 -23.85
N ARG A 159 22.69 5.19 -23.55
CA ARG A 159 22.24 4.90 -22.18
C ARG A 159 23.37 4.36 -21.31
N VAL A 160 24.24 3.49 -21.84
CA VAL A 160 25.41 2.96 -21.12
C VAL A 160 26.40 4.09 -20.79
N LEU A 161 26.72 4.95 -21.75
CA LEU A 161 27.58 6.13 -21.53
C LEU A 161 26.96 7.10 -20.52
N GLY A 162 25.64 7.31 -20.59
CA GLY A 162 24.89 8.10 -19.60
C GLY A 162 24.96 7.50 -18.19
N ASN A 163 24.83 6.18 -18.05
CA ASN A 163 25.00 5.49 -16.77
C ASN A 163 26.43 5.67 -16.23
N LEU A 164 27.46 5.47 -17.07
CA LEU A 164 28.86 5.66 -16.68
C LEU A 164 29.12 7.09 -16.18
N GLN A 165 28.62 8.12 -16.88
CA GLN A 165 28.77 9.51 -16.45
C GLN A 165 28.05 9.79 -15.13
N ALA A 166 26.78 9.40 -14.99
CA ALA A 166 26.03 9.59 -13.75
C ALA A 166 26.68 8.85 -12.56
N ASN A 167 27.27 7.68 -12.81
CA ASN A 167 28.05 6.94 -11.83
C ASN A 167 29.35 7.68 -11.47
N ARG A 168 30.05 8.27 -12.45
CA ARG A 168 31.25 9.08 -12.23
C ARG A 168 30.97 10.31 -11.37
N ASP A 169 29.88 11.01 -11.65
CA ASP A 169 29.44 12.19 -10.91
C ASP A 169 29.05 11.81 -9.47
N TYR A 170 28.30 10.71 -9.29
CA TYR A 170 27.90 10.23 -7.97
C TYR A 170 29.09 9.77 -7.12
N VAL A 171 30.06 9.06 -7.71
CA VAL A 171 31.33 8.70 -7.02
C VAL A 171 32.10 9.95 -6.60
N THR A 172 32.14 10.98 -7.46
CA THR A 172 32.82 12.25 -7.14
C THR A 172 32.14 12.96 -5.97
N ALA A 173 30.80 13.05 -5.98
CA ALA A 173 30.03 13.60 -4.87
C ALA A 173 30.22 12.80 -3.56
N GLN A 174 30.34 11.47 -3.63
CA GLN A 174 30.66 10.64 -2.45
C GLN A 174 32.08 10.87 -1.94
N MET A 175 33.07 11.08 -2.83
CA MET A 175 34.43 11.46 -2.44
C MET A 175 34.44 12.79 -1.67
N GLU A 176 33.76 13.82 -2.19
CA GLU A 176 33.62 15.11 -1.50
C GLU A 176 32.91 14.97 -0.13
N ALA A 177 31.82 14.19 -0.08
CA ALA A 177 31.04 13.95 1.12
C ALA A 177 31.82 13.26 2.25
N VAL A 178 32.83 12.44 1.94
CA VAL A 178 33.71 11.80 2.95
C VAL A 178 35.00 12.56 3.21
N GLY A 179 35.24 13.70 2.53
CA GLY A 179 36.47 14.49 2.67
C GLY A 179 37.68 13.92 1.93
N VAL A 180 37.44 13.29 0.77
CA VAL A 180 38.47 12.86 -0.18
C VAL A 180 38.45 13.79 -1.38
N THR A 181 39.57 14.48 -1.63
CA THR A 181 39.82 15.16 -2.90
C THR A 181 40.59 14.23 -3.86
N ALA A 182 40.35 14.34 -5.16
CA ALA A 182 41.00 13.48 -6.16
C ALA A 182 42.52 13.73 -6.32
N ASN A 183 43.03 14.84 -5.80
CA ASN A 183 44.46 15.20 -5.82
C ASN A 183 45.05 15.10 -4.40
N THR A 184 45.88 14.08 -4.22
CA THR A 184 46.66 13.82 -3.00
C THR A 184 47.75 14.89 -2.74
N GLU A 185 48.19 14.96 -1.48
CA GLU A 185 49.34 15.74 -0.96
C GLU A 185 49.17 17.24 -0.68
N ALA A 186 48.05 17.88 -1.03
CA ALA A 186 47.72 19.17 -0.40
C ALA A 186 47.48 18.95 1.11
N GLU A 187 48.07 19.79 1.98
CA GLU A 187 47.88 19.72 3.43
C GLU A 187 46.39 19.60 3.75
N ALA A 188 46.00 18.52 4.43
CA ALA A 188 44.60 18.18 4.62
C ALA A 188 43.89 19.32 5.35
N ALA A 189 43.02 20.04 4.62
CA ALA A 189 42.07 20.96 5.23
C ALA A 189 41.31 20.20 6.33
N GLU A 190 41.08 20.86 7.47
CA GLU A 190 40.41 20.22 8.61
C GLU A 190 39.10 19.60 8.16
N THR A 191 38.99 18.28 8.31
CA THR A 191 37.84 17.53 7.82
C THR A 191 36.61 17.89 8.63
N THR A 192 35.49 18.13 7.96
CA THR A 192 34.27 18.58 8.64
C THR A 192 33.65 17.45 9.45
N ALA A 193 32.84 17.81 10.47
CA ALA A 193 32.10 16.83 11.25
C ALA A 193 31.15 15.98 10.37
N ASP A 194 30.58 16.57 9.31
CA ASP A 194 29.74 15.86 8.34
C ASP A 194 30.55 14.84 7.53
N GLN A 195 31.80 15.16 7.18
CA GLN A 195 32.72 14.23 6.50
C GLN A 195 33.15 13.08 7.41
N ASP A 196 33.39 13.33 8.70
CA ASP A 196 33.65 12.26 9.69
C ASP A 196 32.42 11.37 9.89
N HIS A 197 31.22 11.96 9.92
CA HIS A 197 29.96 11.24 9.99
C HIS A 197 29.70 10.37 8.75
N ALA A 198 29.97 10.88 7.54
CA ALA A 198 29.84 10.12 6.29
C ALA A 198 30.79 8.91 6.23
N VAL A 199 32.06 9.07 6.67
CA VAL A 199 33.00 7.95 6.82
C VAL A 199 32.45 6.91 7.81
N ARG A 200 31.91 7.34 8.96
CA ARG A 200 31.32 6.44 9.95
C ARG A 200 30.08 5.71 9.42
N LYS A 201 29.19 6.37 8.66
CA LYS A 201 28.04 5.71 7.99
C LYS A 201 28.51 4.61 7.04
N ALA A 202 29.57 4.85 6.26
CA ALA A 202 30.17 3.82 5.41
C ALA A 202 30.79 2.65 6.21
N GLN A 203 31.43 2.91 7.36
CA GLN A 203 31.98 1.86 8.21
C GLN A 203 30.90 0.96 8.84
N VAL A 204 29.77 1.51 9.30
CA VAL A 204 28.64 0.72 9.82
C VAL A 204 28.04 -0.18 8.74
N LEU A 205 27.83 0.36 7.53
CA LEU A 205 27.34 -0.41 6.39
C LEU A 205 28.33 -1.53 5.97
N ALA A 206 29.63 -1.27 6.07
CA ALA A 206 30.65 -2.29 5.83
C ALA A 206 30.70 -3.37 6.93
N GLU A 207 30.45 -3.01 8.20
CA GLU A 207 30.32 -3.98 9.30
C GLU A 207 29.14 -4.93 9.07
N GLN A 208 28.00 -4.40 8.63
CA GLN A 208 26.83 -5.18 8.24
C GLN A 208 27.14 -6.13 7.06
N VAL A 209 27.77 -5.63 5.99
CA VAL A 209 28.18 -6.48 4.85
C VAL A 209 29.17 -7.57 5.29
N ALA A 210 30.12 -7.26 6.17
CA ALA A 210 31.06 -8.25 6.71
C ALA A 210 30.35 -9.36 7.51
N LEU A 211 29.35 -8.99 8.31
CA LEU A 211 28.54 -9.95 9.07
C LEU A 211 27.74 -10.87 8.15
N TRP A 212 27.12 -10.35 7.09
CA TRP A 212 26.38 -11.15 6.11
C TRP A 212 27.30 -12.04 5.26
N GLN A 213 28.49 -11.56 4.88
CA GLN A 213 29.53 -12.38 4.23
C GLN A 213 30.01 -13.53 5.13
N GLU A 214 30.14 -13.30 6.43
CA GLU A 214 30.43 -14.35 7.40
C GLU A 214 29.27 -15.37 7.49
N GLY A 215 28.02 -14.90 7.53
CA GLY A 215 26.82 -15.74 7.43
C GLY A 215 26.79 -16.62 6.18
N MET A 216 27.01 -16.05 5.01
CA MET A 216 27.11 -16.78 3.74
C MET A 216 28.26 -17.80 3.73
N THR A 217 29.36 -17.50 4.41
CA THR A 217 30.49 -18.44 4.57
C THR A 217 30.13 -19.59 5.50
N LYS A 218 29.47 -19.31 6.63
CA LYS A 218 28.94 -20.32 7.56
C LYS A 218 27.89 -21.21 6.91
N ALA A 219 27.01 -20.65 6.07
CA ALA A 219 25.99 -21.40 5.35
C ALA A 219 26.59 -22.53 4.48
N LYS A 220 27.74 -22.28 3.84
CA LYS A 220 28.50 -23.29 3.08
C LYS A 220 29.05 -24.44 3.95
N GLY A 221 29.02 -24.32 5.27
CA GLY A 221 29.34 -25.38 6.23
C GLY A 221 28.14 -26.28 6.60
N ILE A 222 26.92 -25.95 6.18
CA ILE A 222 25.71 -26.73 6.50
C ILE A 222 25.61 -27.95 5.57
N LYS A 223 25.31 -29.13 6.12
CA LYS A 223 25.03 -30.35 5.34
C LYS A 223 23.61 -30.32 4.79
N VAL A 224 23.44 -30.59 3.49
CA VAL A 224 22.16 -30.45 2.77
C VAL A 224 21.73 -31.69 1.97
N GLY A 225 22.58 -32.71 1.93
CA GLY A 225 22.30 -33.98 1.24
C GLY A 225 23.55 -34.81 1.08
N ARG A 226 23.63 -35.60 0.02
CA ARG A 226 24.85 -36.34 -0.35
C ARG A 226 25.19 -36.21 -1.84
N ASN A 227 26.49 -36.24 -2.12
CA ASN A 227 27.05 -36.23 -3.46
C ASN A 227 27.69 -37.59 -3.77
N LEU A 228 27.57 -38.03 -5.03
CA LEU A 228 28.21 -39.24 -5.52
C LEU A 228 29.64 -38.90 -5.94
N LYS A 229 30.64 -39.37 -5.18
CA LYS A 229 32.05 -39.19 -5.52
C LYS A 229 32.63 -40.51 -6.01
N ARG A 230 33.07 -40.57 -7.27
CA ARG A 230 33.84 -41.71 -7.77
C ARG A 230 35.13 -41.87 -6.98
N ARG A 231 35.25 -42.98 -6.27
CA ARG A 231 36.47 -43.41 -5.63
C ARG A 231 37.18 -44.35 -6.58
N SER A 232 38.21 -43.82 -7.25
CA SER A 232 39.06 -44.60 -8.12
C SER A 232 39.72 -45.74 -7.32
N GLY A 233 39.34 -46.98 -7.65
CA GLY A 233 39.91 -48.17 -7.04
C GLY A 233 41.39 -48.32 -7.41
N GLY A 234 42.24 -48.58 -6.43
CA GLY A 234 43.68 -48.71 -6.66
C GLY A 234 44.01 -49.81 -7.68
N TYR A 235 44.92 -49.50 -8.61
CA TYR A 235 45.56 -50.41 -9.59
C TYR A 235 44.66 -51.17 -10.60
N ARG A 236 43.33 -51.17 -10.46
CA ARG A 236 42.40 -51.68 -11.49
C ARG A 236 41.39 -50.60 -11.87
N ARG A 237 41.53 -50.06 -13.09
CA ARG A 237 40.68 -49.00 -13.67
C ARG A 237 39.21 -49.39 -13.87
N ASP A 238 38.88 -50.67 -13.72
CA ASP A 238 37.61 -51.25 -14.18
C ASP A 238 36.50 -51.18 -13.11
N PHE A 239 36.80 -50.65 -11.92
CA PHE A 239 35.87 -50.55 -10.78
C PHE A 239 35.94 -49.17 -10.12
N ASP A 240 35.48 -48.13 -10.84
CA ASP A 240 35.10 -46.85 -10.22
C ASP A 240 33.86 -47.10 -9.34
N THR A 241 34.08 -47.21 -8.03
CA THR A 241 32.97 -47.28 -7.06
C THR A 241 32.51 -45.87 -6.72
N GLU A 242 31.24 -45.56 -6.97
CA GLU A 242 30.63 -44.32 -6.51
C GLU A 242 30.37 -44.43 -5.00
N VAL A 243 31.03 -43.57 -4.23
CA VAL A 243 30.88 -43.48 -2.78
C VAL A 243 30.10 -42.22 -2.45
N GLU A 244 29.02 -42.39 -1.72
CA GLU A 244 28.20 -41.29 -1.22
C GLU A 244 29.00 -40.53 -0.14
N VAL A 245 29.21 -39.24 -0.34
CA VAL A 245 29.83 -38.33 0.63
C VAL A 245 28.85 -37.23 1.02
N ASP A 246 28.93 -36.74 2.26
CA ASP A 246 28.12 -35.62 2.73
C ASP A 246 28.27 -34.42 1.77
N ALA A 247 27.14 -33.90 1.30
CA ALA A 247 27.09 -32.69 0.49
C ALA A 247 26.84 -31.51 1.41
N TYR A 248 27.79 -30.59 1.40
CA TYR A 248 27.67 -29.27 2.00
C TYR A 248 26.92 -28.33 1.07
N PHE A 249 26.35 -27.27 1.62
CA PHE A 249 25.62 -26.28 0.84
C PHE A 249 26.53 -25.55 -0.15
N ASP A 250 26.21 -25.70 -1.44
CA ASP A 250 26.80 -24.97 -2.54
C ASP A 250 25.66 -24.23 -3.27
N PRO A 251 25.60 -22.88 -3.23
CA PRO A 251 24.48 -22.12 -3.78
C PRO A 251 24.28 -22.33 -5.29
N ASP A 252 25.32 -22.76 -6.01
CA ASP A 252 25.31 -22.94 -7.46
C ASP A 252 25.04 -24.40 -7.87
N ALA A 253 25.09 -25.35 -6.92
CA ALA A 253 24.99 -26.79 -7.18
C ALA A 253 24.21 -27.55 -6.08
N PRO A 254 22.91 -27.89 -6.29
CA PRO A 254 22.17 -28.72 -5.35
C PRO A 254 22.76 -30.14 -5.25
N PRO A 255 22.61 -30.82 -4.09
CA PRO A 255 23.16 -32.16 -3.89
C PRO A 255 22.50 -33.21 -4.79
N HIS A 256 23.29 -34.18 -5.25
CA HIS A 256 22.79 -35.29 -6.09
C HIS A 256 21.68 -36.09 -5.41
N ILE A 257 21.78 -36.26 -4.08
CA ILE A 257 20.77 -36.92 -3.24
C ILE A 257 20.30 -35.89 -2.23
N LYS A 258 19.07 -35.38 -2.39
CA LYS A 258 18.44 -34.44 -1.45
C LYS A 258 18.06 -35.16 -0.14
N GLY A 259 18.32 -34.50 0.99
CA GLY A 259 17.92 -34.96 2.33
C GLY A 259 18.92 -35.89 3.04
N PRO A 260 18.67 -36.20 4.32
CA PRO A 260 19.58 -36.99 5.15
C PRO A 260 19.71 -38.45 4.68
N PRO A 261 20.86 -39.12 4.89
CA PRO A 261 20.96 -40.56 4.75
C PRO A 261 20.05 -41.27 5.75
N LYS A 262 19.54 -42.45 5.38
CA LYS A 262 18.72 -43.29 6.28
C LYS A 262 19.50 -43.58 7.57
N GLY A 263 18.99 -43.07 8.70
CA GLY A 263 19.60 -43.27 10.02
C GLY A 263 20.53 -42.15 10.50
N ALA A 264 20.64 -41.01 9.79
CA ALA A 264 21.16 -39.78 10.40
C ALA A 264 20.25 -39.32 11.55
N MET A 265 20.78 -38.55 12.49
CA MET A 265 19.95 -37.95 13.53
C MET A 265 19.18 -36.76 12.97
N ASP A 266 17.94 -36.56 13.46
CA ASP A 266 17.15 -35.37 13.13
C ASP A 266 17.92 -34.12 13.56
N GLY A 267 18.27 -33.27 12.59
CA GLY A 267 19.05 -32.05 12.79
C GLY A 267 20.44 -32.02 12.14
N ASP A 268 21.04 -33.19 11.84
CA ASP A 268 22.38 -33.27 11.21
C ASP A 268 22.43 -32.69 9.77
N TYR A 269 21.26 -32.53 9.14
CA TYR A 269 21.07 -32.05 7.78
C TYR A 269 19.93 -31.02 7.72
N LYS A 270 20.06 -30.03 6.84
CA LYS A 270 19.00 -29.07 6.48
C LYS A 270 18.51 -29.31 5.05
N ALA A 271 17.34 -28.79 4.71
CA ALA A 271 16.89 -28.82 3.32
C ALA A 271 17.74 -27.84 2.49
N TYR A 272 18.22 -28.27 1.31
CA TYR A 272 18.97 -27.40 0.41
C TYR A 272 18.23 -26.09 0.12
N ASP A 273 16.94 -26.20 -0.20
CA ASP A 273 16.10 -25.07 -0.61
C ASP A 273 15.86 -24.08 0.55
N GLU A 274 15.86 -24.55 1.81
CA GLU A 274 15.76 -23.75 3.04
C GLU A 274 17.07 -22.97 3.31
N VAL A 275 18.23 -23.63 3.20
CA VAL A 275 19.54 -22.96 3.33
C VAL A 275 19.75 -21.95 2.19
N LYS A 276 19.32 -22.30 0.97
CA LYS A 276 19.38 -21.42 -0.21
C LYS A 276 18.57 -20.15 0.01
N GLN A 277 17.37 -20.24 0.60
CA GLN A 277 16.53 -19.09 0.89
C GLN A 277 17.20 -18.09 1.85
N HIS A 278 17.81 -18.59 2.93
CA HIS A 278 18.53 -17.73 3.88
C HIS A 278 19.84 -17.16 3.28
N TYR A 279 20.57 -17.94 2.50
CA TYR A 279 21.75 -17.47 1.76
C TYR A 279 21.39 -16.35 0.76
N ASP A 280 20.33 -16.55 -0.03
CA ASP A 280 19.85 -15.56 -1.01
C ASP A 280 19.30 -14.30 -0.35
N THR A 281 18.80 -14.41 0.88
CA THR A 281 18.39 -13.25 1.68
C THR A 281 19.59 -12.39 2.07
N LEU A 282 20.68 -13.01 2.54
CA LEU A 282 21.95 -12.33 2.84
C LEU A 282 22.60 -11.74 1.57
N ASP A 283 22.64 -12.49 0.48
CA ASP A 283 23.19 -12.05 -0.81
C ASP A 283 22.44 -10.82 -1.36
N LYS A 284 21.10 -10.82 -1.31
CA LYS A 284 20.27 -9.66 -1.69
C LYS A 284 20.54 -8.45 -0.80
N ALA A 285 20.74 -8.65 0.50
CA ALA A 285 21.05 -7.56 1.43
C ALA A 285 22.42 -6.94 1.20
N ILE A 286 23.45 -7.77 0.96
CA ILE A 286 24.77 -7.31 0.51
C ILE A 286 24.61 -6.52 -0.79
N LYS A 287 23.96 -7.09 -1.81
CA LYS A 287 23.74 -6.42 -3.11
C LYS A 287 23.00 -5.09 -2.97
N LYS A 288 22.06 -4.96 -2.03
CA LYS A 288 21.38 -3.70 -1.70
C LYS A 288 22.34 -2.67 -1.07
N VAL A 289 23.10 -3.01 -0.03
CA VAL A 289 24.04 -2.05 0.58
C VAL A 289 25.16 -1.65 -0.40
N LEU A 290 25.63 -2.60 -1.22
CA LEU A 290 26.56 -2.35 -2.32
C LEU A 290 25.97 -1.45 -3.42
N ALA A 291 24.65 -1.47 -3.63
CA ALA A 291 23.94 -0.56 -4.53
C ALA A 291 23.73 0.83 -3.91
N ASP A 292 23.40 0.91 -2.62
CA ASP A 292 23.08 2.15 -1.94
C ASP A 292 24.33 2.93 -1.47
N SER A 293 25.52 2.30 -1.47
CA SER A 293 26.78 2.91 -1.02
C SER A 293 27.99 2.58 -1.90
N PRO A 294 28.37 3.47 -2.84
CA PRO A 294 29.60 3.34 -3.63
C PRO A 294 30.87 3.27 -2.77
N ALA A 295 30.85 3.89 -1.59
CA ALA A 295 31.93 3.84 -0.61
C ALA A 295 32.18 2.39 -0.14
N VAL A 296 31.13 1.71 0.36
CA VAL A 296 31.23 0.30 0.78
C VAL A 296 31.51 -0.62 -0.40
N TYR A 297 30.89 -0.35 -1.55
CA TYR A 297 31.14 -1.04 -2.80
C TYR A 297 32.63 -1.01 -3.19
N ALA A 298 33.26 0.16 -3.17
CA ALA A 298 34.65 0.32 -3.54
C ALA A 298 35.58 -0.42 -2.57
N ILE A 299 35.25 -0.47 -1.27
CA ILE A 299 36.00 -1.24 -0.27
C ILE A 299 35.86 -2.75 -0.53
N VAL A 300 34.63 -3.24 -0.73
CA VAL A 300 34.33 -4.67 -0.91
C VAL A 300 34.87 -5.21 -2.23
N THR A 301 34.83 -4.43 -3.31
CA THR A 301 35.20 -4.90 -4.67
C THR A 301 36.67 -4.69 -5.02
N ASN A 302 37.39 -3.78 -4.35
CA ASN A 302 38.83 -3.57 -4.56
C ASN A 302 39.72 -4.21 -3.47
N GLY A 303 39.12 -4.86 -2.46
CA GLY A 303 39.83 -5.52 -1.37
C GLY A 303 39.78 -7.05 -1.45
N GLU A 304 40.54 -7.70 -0.57
CA GLU A 304 40.49 -9.16 -0.38
C GLU A 304 39.25 -9.59 0.44
N ALA A 305 39.01 -10.90 0.53
CA ALA A 305 37.93 -11.44 1.36
C ALA A 305 38.13 -11.02 2.83
N GLY A 306 37.21 -10.21 3.36
CA GLY A 306 37.32 -9.60 4.69
C GLY A 306 37.56 -8.08 4.68
N ALA A 307 37.81 -7.45 3.52
CA ALA A 307 38.09 -6.01 3.43
C ALA A 307 37.03 -5.11 4.10
N ALA A 308 35.74 -5.49 4.06
CA ALA A 308 34.68 -4.79 4.76
C ALA A 308 34.85 -4.84 6.29
N LYS A 309 35.26 -6.00 6.82
CA LYS A 309 35.51 -6.26 8.25
C LYS A 309 36.72 -5.50 8.77
N ASP A 310 37.73 -5.32 7.94
CA ASP A 310 38.95 -4.58 8.29
C ASP A 310 38.73 -3.07 8.19
N PHE A 311 38.03 -2.61 7.15
CA PHE A 311 37.63 -1.21 6.99
C PHE A 311 36.72 -0.72 8.13
N ALA A 312 35.74 -1.52 8.56
CA ALA A 312 34.85 -1.19 9.69
C ALA A 312 35.61 -0.92 11.01
N LYS A 313 36.78 -1.54 11.21
CA LYS A 313 37.57 -1.43 12.44
C LYS A 313 38.57 -0.27 12.47
N GLN A 314 38.79 0.40 11.34
CA GLN A 314 39.77 1.47 11.25
C GLN A 314 39.33 2.74 12.01
N ASP A 315 40.30 3.53 12.44
CA ASP A 315 40.02 4.90 12.86
C ASP A 315 39.54 5.75 11.66
N THR A 316 38.82 6.85 11.92
CA THR A 316 38.20 7.66 10.86
C THR A 316 39.21 8.18 9.83
N LYS A 317 40.47 8.44 10.22
CA LYS A 317 41.51 8.94 9.31
C LYS A 317 42.04 7.83 8.40
N GLN A 318 42.29 6.64 8.94
CA GLN A 318 42.64 5.46 8.14
C GLN A 318 41.50 5.08 7.18
N ALA A 319 40.27 5.04 7.69
CA ALA A 319 39.08 4.74 6.91
C ALA A 319 38.87 5.74 5.76
N ARG A 320 38.99 7.05 6.03
CA ARG A 320 38.98 8.09 4.98
C ARG A 320 40.05 7.87 3.93
N ALA A 321 41.27 7.53 4.32
CA ALA A 321 42.37 7.26 3.38
C ALA A 321 42.11 5.99 2.54
N GLN A 322 41.59 4.92 3.12
CA GLN A 322 41.23 3.70 2.38
C GLN A 322 40.05 3.96 1.43
N LEU A 323 39.02 4.68 1.86
CA LEU A 323 37.92 5.14 1.01
C LEU A 323 38.42 5.98 -0.16
N GLY A 324 39.36 6.89 0.08
CA GLY A 324 39.93 7.71 -0.98
C GLY A 324 40.67 6.88 -2.02
N GLY A 325 41.54 5.97 -1.59
CA GLY A 325 42.21 5.04 -2.49
C GLY A 325 41.25 4.12 -3.26
N ALA A 326 40.16 3.68 -2.61
CA ALA A 326 39.18 2.79 -3.23
C ALA A 326 38.26 3.53 -4.22
N MET A 327 37.76 4.72 -3.88
CA MET A 327 36.87 5.50 -4.73
C MET A 327 37.61 6.15 -5.90
N THR A 328 38.86 6.61 -5.73
CA THR A 328 39.68 7.05 -6.87
C THR A 328 39.88 5.90 -7.87
N LYS A 329 40.24 4.70 -7.41
CA LYS A 329 40.34 3.50 -8.29
C LYS A 329 39.02 3.16 -8.97
N MET A 330 37.89 3.33 -8.28
CA MET A 330 36.57 3.12 -8.87
C MET A 330 36.25 4.15 -9.95
N GLY A 331 36.57 5.43 -9.72
CA GLY A 331 36.49 6.49 -10.74
C GLY A 331 37.35 6.17 -11.97
N THR A 332 38.61 5.75 -11.77
CA THR A 332 39.49 5.33 -12.87
C THR A 332 38.90 4.15 -13.65
N LYS A 333 38.33 3.13 -13.00
CA LYS A 333 37.66 2.01 -13.69
C LYS A 333 36.44 2.44 -14.50
N ILE A 334 35.71 3.48 -14.08
CA ILE A 334 34.61 4.06 -14.86
C ILE A 334 35.17 4.80 -16.07
N ASP A 335 36.22 5.62 -15.87
CA ASP A 335 36.90 6.36 -16.95
C ASP A 335 37.53 5.42 -17.99
N GLU A 336 38.06 4.27 -17.57
CA GLU A 336 38.58 3.19 -18.42
C GLU A 336 37.47 2.42 -19.17
N ALA A 337 36.25 2.35 -18.64
CA ALA A 337 35.13 1.64 -19.26
C ALA A 337 34.46 2.44 -20.38
N VAL A 338 34.49 3.78 -20.32
CA VAL A 338 33.93 4.69 -21.34
C VAL A 338 34.39 4.36 -22.78
N PRO A 339 35.71 4.27 -23.08
CA PRO A 339 36.18 4.00 -24.45
C PRO A 339 35.89 2.58 -24.94
N LEU A 340 35.52 1.64 -24.06
CA LEU A 340 35.20 0.26 -24.47
C LEU A 340 33.80 0.16 -25.10
N VAL A 341 32.88 1.09 -24.78
CA VAL A 341 31.49 1.07 -25.25
C VAL A 341 31.45 1.39 -26.75
N GLY A 342 31.03 0.41 -27.57
CA GLY A 342 30.97 0.52 -29.03
C GLY A 342 32.26 0.10 -29.76
N ASP A 343 33.33 -0.23 -29.04
CA ASP A 343 34.59 -0.80 -29.58
C ASP A 343 34.75 -2.26 -29.11
N ASP A 344 35.33 -2.49 -27.93
CA ASP A 344 35.47 -3.83 -27.32
C ASP A 344 34.16 -4.39 -26.72
N LEU A 345 33.19 -3.52 -26.41
CA LEU A 345 31.87 -3.88 -25.89
C LEU A 345 30.79 -3.54 -26.92
N ASP A 346 30.31 -4.56 -27.63
CA ASP A 346 29.22 -4.42 -28.60
C ASP A 346 27.91 -4.07 -27.87
N TYR A 347 27.07 -3.21 -28.48
CA TYR A 347 25.76 -2.85 -27.92
C TYR A 347 24.91 -4.07 -27.56
N ARG A 348 25.05 -5.19 -28.29
CA ARG A 348 24.35 -6.46 -28.07
C ARG A 348 24.74 -7.18 -26.79
N ASP A 349 25.85 -6.82 -26.16
CA ASP A 349 26.27 -7.46 -24.91
C ASP A 349 25.56 -6.83 -23.67
N PHE A 350 24.92 -5.65 -23.79
CA PHE A 350 24.25 -4.93 -22.69
C PHE A 350 22.77 -5.32 -22.47
N ILE A 351 22.49 -6.62 -22.31
CA ILE A 351 21.13 -7.19 -22.17
C ILE A 351 20.20 -6.42 -21.19
N PRO A 352 20.61 -5.98 -19.99
CA PRO A 352 19.73 -5.24 -19.09
C PRO A 352 19.31 -3.85 -19.62
N VAL A 353 20.15 -3.19 -20.43
CA VAL A 353 19.80 -1.92 -21.08
C VAL A 353 18.82 -2.16 -22.24
N HIS A 354 18.93 -3.30 -22.93
CA HIS A 354 17.92 -3.70 -23.93
C HIS A 354 16.53 -3.81 -23.31
N GLN A 355 16.44 -4.47 -22.15
CA GLN A 355 15.18 -4.64 -21.44
C GLN A 355 14.58 -3.29 -21.01
N GLN A 356 15.40 -2.35 -20.53
CA GLN A 356 14.95 -0.98 -20.21
C GLN A 356 14.39 -0.27 -21.46
N LEU A 357 15.11 -0.30 -22.58
CA LEU A 357 14.73 0.37 -23.83
C LEU A 357 13.55 -0.29 -24.57
N MET A 358 13.31 -1.59 -24.35
CA MET A 358 12.15 -2.31 -24.88
C MET A 358 10.92 -2.26 -23.94
N ALA A 359 11.10 -1.90 -22.67
CA ALA A 359 9.97 -1.75 -21.75
C ALA A 359 9.12 -0.51 -22.07
N THR A 360 9.76 0.60 -22.43
CA THR A 360 9.07 1.87 -22.76
C THR A 360 9.75 2.59 -23.94
N GLY A 361 9.01 3.48 -24.61
CA GLY A 361 9.56 4.29 -25.71
C GLY A 361 9.56 3.61 -27.08
N PRO A 362 10.44 4.04 -28.03
CA PRO A 362 10.31 3.73 -29.45
C PRO A 362 10.60 2.26 -29.82
N PHE A 363 11.17 1.46 -28.91
CA PHE A 363 11.43 0.03 -29.12
C PHE A 363 10.44 -0.88 -28.38
N ALA A 364 9.36 -0.32 -27.82
CA ALA A 364 8.36 -1.10 -27.09
C ALA A 364 7.37 -1.87 -27.99
N GLY A 365 7.37 -1.60 -29.30
CA GLY A 365 6.53 -2.29 -30.29
C GLY A 365 6.89 -3.76 -30.50
N GLU A 366 5.92 -4.57 -30.91
CA GLU A 366 6.10 -6.02 -31.14
C GLU A 366 7.13 -6.30 -32.23
N LEU A 367 7.11 -5.52 -33.32
CA LEU A 367 8.05 -5.64 -34.43
C LEU A 367 9.47 -5.26 -34.02
N GLU A 368 9.64 -4.12 -33.35
CA GLU A 368 10.94 -3.67 -32.84
C GLU A 368 11.54 -4.70 -31.88
N LYS A 369 10.75 -5.21 -30.93
CA LYS A 369 11.17 -6.28 -30.01
C LYS A 369 11.63 -7.54 -30.74
N ALA A 370 10.92 -7.95 -31.79
CA ALA A 370 11.30 -9.12 -32.57
C ALA A 370 12.60 -8.91 -33.35
N ILE A 371 12.78 -7.74 -33.98
CA ILE A 371 14.02 -7.36 -34.69
C ILE A 371 15.19 -7.37 -33.70
N ILE A 372 15.04 -6.72 -32.55
CA ILE A 372 16.08 -6.62 -31.51
C ILE A 372 16.41 -8.00 -30.95
N ALA A 373 15.42 -8.81 -30.56
CA ALA A 373 15.64 -10.15 -30.02
C ALA A 373 16.42 -11.06 -30.98
N ARG A 374 16.20 -10.91 -32.30
CA ARG A 374 16.95 -11.63 -33.34
C ARG A 374 18.36 -11.08 -33.55
N ASP A 375 18.55 -9.78 -33.39
CA ASP A 375 19.83 -9.09 -33.57
C ASP A 375 20.83 -9.34 -32.42
N VAL A 376 20.31 -9.52 -31.19
CA VAL A 376 21.10 -9.86 -29.99
C VAL A 376 21.24 -11.38 -29.78
N GLU A 377 20.64 -12.21 -30.65
CA GLU A 377 20.65 -13.66 -30.52
C GLU A 377 22.09 -14.22 -30.59
N GLY A 378 22.49 -14.95 -29.54
CA GLY A 378 23.85 -15.50 -29.44
C GLY A 378 24.89 -14.55 -28.83
N HIS A 379 24.50 -13.35 -28.40
CA HIS A 379 25.31 -12.52 -27.52
C HIS A 379 25.03 -12.85 -26.05
N GLU A 380 26.09 -12.95 -25.25
CA GLU A 380 26.02 -13.24 -23.82
C GLU A 380 26.89 -12.24 -23.05
N MET A 381 26.39 -11.80 -21.89
CA MET A 381 27.12 -10.96 -20.92
C MET A 381 28.52 -11.51 -20.55
N GLY A 382 28.76 -12.80 -20.77
CA GLY A 382 30.09 -13.41 -20.65
C GLY A 382 31.18 -12.75 -21.53
N LYS A 383 30.86 -12.04 -22.61
CA LYS A 383 31.86 -11.20 -23.32
C LYS A 383 32.27 -9.99 -22.50
N VAL A 384 31.32 -9.16 -22.06
CA VAL A 384 31.53 -8.01 -21.15
C VAL A 384 32.35 -8.44 -19.92
N LEU A 385 31.97 -9.56 -19.28
CA LEU A 385 32.69 -10.07 -18.11
C LEU A 385 34.13 -10.56 -18.41
N ARG A 386 34.46 -10.87 -19.66
CA ARG A 386 35.79 -11.34 -20.10
C ARG A 386 36.67 -10.23 -20.65
N SER A 387 36.13 -9.20 -21.32
CA SER A 387 36.88 -8.01 -21.71
C SER A 387 37.26 -7.17 -20.49
N LEU A 388 36.38 -7.12 -19.48
CA LEU A 388 36.64 -6.53 -18.15
C LEU A 388 37.49 -7.45 -17.23
N ALA A 389 38.45 -8.17 -17.81
CA ALA A 389 39.27 -9.16 -17.13
C ALA A 389 39.94 -8.60 -15.85
N LEU A 390 39.89 -9.38 -14.76
CA LEU A 390 40.51 -9.12 -13.44
C LEU A 390 39.72 -8.23 -12.44
N GLY A 391 38.40 -8.01 -12.65
CA GLY A 391 37.51 -7.43 -11.62
C GLY A 391 36.02 -7.78 -11.78
N GLY A 392 35.71 -8.87 -12.49
CA GLY A 392 34.64 -8.92 -13.50
C GLY A 392 33.21 -8.51 -13.11
N LEU A 393 32.74 -8.72 -11.88
CA LEU A 393 31.37 -8.30 -11.52
C LEU A 393 31.23 -6.79 -11.35
N SER A 394 32.30 -6.08 -10.96
CA SER A 394 32.16 -4.67 -10.56
C SER A 394 32.02 -3.71 -11.74
N ALA A 395 32.73 -3.97 -12.83
CA ALA A 395 32.71 -3.08 -14.00
C ALA A 395 31.42 -3.24 -14.84
N ALA A 396 30.85 -4.45 -14.90
CA ALA A 396 29.57 -4.70 -15.55
C ALA A 396 28.43 -3.87 -14.93
N ALA A 397 28.37 -3.76 -13.60
CA ALA A 397 27.33 -3.00 -12.90
C ALA A 397 27.31 -1.51 -13.30
N PHE A 398 28.48 -0.87 -13.44
CA PHE A 398 28.58 0.56 -13.85
C PHE A 398 28.04 0.83 -15.26
N LEU A 399 28.07 -0.18 -16.15
CA LEU A 399 27.62 -0.04 -17.54
C LEU A 399 26.09 -0.09 -17.64
N VAL A 400 25.44 -0.99 -16.89
CA VAL A 400 24.00 -1.28 -17.04
C VAL A 400 23.09 -0.58 -16.02
N ALA A 401 23.65 -0.04 -14.93
CA ALA A 401 22.89 0.58 -13.86
C ALA A 401 23.41 1.98 -13.51
N GLU A 402 22.48 2.85 -13.15
CA GLU A 402 22.72 4.21 -12.68
C GLU A 402 22.59 4.24 -11.15
N PHE A 403 23.71 4.36 -10.44
CA PHE A 403 23.74 4.45 -8.98
C PHE A 403 23.05 5.72 -8.47
N ALA A 404 23.18 6.84 -9.20
CA ALA A 404 22.64 8.15 -8.82
C ALA A 404 21.10 8.18 -8.65
N THR A 405 20.36 7.31 -9.34
CA THR A 405 18.88 7.29 -9.37
C THR A 405 18.27 6.04 -8.72
N ALA A 406 19.05 5.31 -7.92
CA ALA A 406 18.70 3.99 -7.38
C ALA A 406 18.38 2.93 -8.46
N GLY A 407 18.84 3.12 -9.70
CA GLY A 407 18.63 2.23 -10.85
C GLY A 407 19.20 0.82 -10.68
N MET A 408 20.06 0.61 -9.69
CA MET A 408 20.49 -0.72 -9.25
C MET A 408 19.33 -1.61 -8.78
N ALA A 409 18.19 -1.06 -8.36
CA ALA A 409 16.98 -1.85 -8.09
C ALA A 409 16.51 -2.62 -9.34
N THR A 410 16.64 -2.02 -10.53
CA THR A 410 16.35 -2.69 -11.81
C THR A 410 17.39 -3.78 -12.12
N PHE A 411 18.67 -3.54 -11.84
CA PHE A 411 19.71 -4.56 -12.02
C PHE A 411 19.52 -5.75 -11.07
N ILE A 412 19.16 -5.49 -9.80
CA ILE A 412 18.81 -6.54 -8.82
C ILE A 412 17.57 -7.30 -9.27
N ALA A 413 16.52 -6.63 -9.78
CA ALA A 413 15.33 -7.29 -10.30
C ALA A 413 15.61 -8.18 -11.53
N VAL A 414 16.46 -7.72 -12.46
CA VAL A 414 16.83 -8.46 -13.67
C VAL A 414 17.79 -9.63 -13.37
N ALA A 415 18.76 -9.44 -12.47
CA ALA A 415 19.70 -10.49 -12.07
C ALA A 415 19.08 -11.56 -11.15
N VAL A 416 17.90 -11.29 -10.56
CA VAL A 416 17.14 -12.19 -9.67
C VAL A 416 15.83 -12.63 -10.34
N GLY A 417 15.87 -12.84 -11.66
CA GLY A 417 14.75 -13.30 -12.47
C GLY A 417 14.34 -14.76 -12.24
N ILE A 418 14.03 -15.16 -10.99
CA ILE A 418 13.23 -16.33 -10.56
C ILE A 418 12.76 -16.07 -9.11
N GLY A 419 11.45 -16.24 -8.89
CA GLY A 419 10.70 -16.26 -7.61
C GLY A 419 11.38 -15.82 -6.32
N ALA A 420 10.98 -14.65 -5.79
CA ALA A 420 11.18 -14.30 -4.39
C ALA A 420 10.05 -14.88 -3.52
N SER A 421 10.28 -16.03 -2.90
CA SER A 421 9.37 -16.62 -1.91
C SER A 421 9.48 -15.89 -0.55
N VAL A 422 8.37 -15.31 -0.09
CA VAL A 422 8.28 -14.71 1.25
C VAL A 422 8.07 -15.82 2.27
N GLY A 423 9.13 -16.18 2.98
CA GLY A 423 9.08 -17.17 4.06
C GLY A 423 10.22 -16.98 5.05
N ASN A 424 9.87 -16.90 6.33
CA ASN A 424 10.75 -17.00 7.50
C ASN A 424 11.88 -15.96 7.62
N ALA A 425 11.57 -14.89 8.35
CA ALA A 425 12.56 -14.18 9.16
C ALA A 425 11.95 -13.85 10.53
N ALA A 426 12.44 -14.50 11.58
CA ALA A 426 12.07 -14.21 12.96
C ALA A 426 13.26 -14.32 13.93
N ILE A 427 13.84 -13.17 14.30
CA ILE A 427 14.62 -12.81 15.50
C ILE A 427 14.92 -11.30 15.39
N SER A 428 15.07 -10.58 16.52
CA SER A 428 15.37 -9.12 16.60
C SER A 428 14.23 -8.11 16.33
N ILE A 429 12.95 -8.53 16.37
CA ILE A 429 11.80 -7.60 16.22
C ILE A 429 11.62 -6.66 17.43
N GLU A 430 12.13 -7.01 18.63
CA GLU A 430 12.01 -6.15 19.83
C GLU A 430 12.80 -4.83 19.67
N ASP A 431 14.01 -4.85 19.10
CA ASP A 431 14.80 -3.63 18.85
C ASP A 431 14.15 -2.74 17.78
N TYR A 432 13.55 -3.34 16.73
CA TYR A 432 12.71 -2.60 15.78
C TYR A 432 11.49 -1.96 16.45
N LEU A 433 10.74 -2.70 17.27
CA LEU A 433 9.54 -2.18 17.94
C LEU A 433 9.87 -1.14 18.99
N ASP A 434 11.00 -1.24 19.69
CA ASP A 434 11.41 -0.26 20.69
C ASP A 434 12.02 0.99 20.05
N LYS A 435 12.72 0.87 18.91
CA LYS A 435 13.13 2.01 18.07
C LYS A 435 11.96 2.71 17.39
N ALA A 436 10.95 1.96 16.94
CA ALA A 436 9.70 2.53 16.41
C ALA A 436 8.92 3.28 17.51
N LYS A 437 8.85 2.76 18.73
CA LYS A 437 8.30 3.48 19.90
C LYS A 437 9.17 4.67 20.34
N ALA A 438 10.48 4.66 20.08
CA ALA A 438 11.35 5.80 20.33
C ALA A 438 11.12 6.93 19.30
N ILE A 439 10.78 6.60 18.05
CA ILE A 439 10.30 7.57 17.03
C ILE A 439 9.00 8.26 17.48
N ASP A 440 8.10 7.57 18.19
CA ASP A 440 6.89 8.17 18.78
C ASP A 440 7.17 9.29 19.81
N ALA A 441 8.44 9.44 20.24
CA ALA A 441 8.94 10.46 21.16
C ALA A 441 9.86 11.53 20.50
N HIS A 442 9.85 11.63 19.16
CA HIS A 442 10.60 12.60 18.34
C HIS A 442 10.39 14.08 18.74
N THR A 443 11.44 14.89 18.58
CA THR A 443 11.54 16.30 19.01
C THR A 443 11.69 17.33 17.86
N GLY A 444 11.51 16.91 16.61
CA GLY A 444 11.62 17.78 15.43
C GLY A 444 13.04 18.10 14.94
N ASP A 445 14.07 17.84 15.73
CA ASP A 445 15.46 18.19 15.42
C ASP A 445 16.35 16.95 15.37
N ALA A 446 16.85 16.65 14.16
CA ALA A 446 17.74 15.52 13.87
C ALA A 446 19.07 15.51 14.65
N ARG A 447 19.41 16.59 15.39
CA ARG A 447 20.56 16.64 16.30
C ARG A 447 20.24 16.23 17.74
N ASN A 448 18.95 16.21 18.10
CA ASN A 448 18.44 15.94 19.45
C ASN A 448 17.56 14.68 19.50
N ASP A 449 17.16 14.13 18.35
CA ASP A 449 16.44 12.86 18.28
C ASP A 449 17.31 11.66 18.63
N ILE A 450 16.76 10.77 19.46
CA ILE A 450 17.46 9.60 20.00
C ILE A 450 17.53 8.47 18.95
N VAL A 451 16.58 8.42 18.01
CA VAL A 451 16.50 7.45 16.91
C VAL A 451 15.92 8.11 15.66
N THR A 452 16.53 7.91 14.49
CA THR A 452 16.08 8.43 13.18
C THR A 452 15.30 7.40 12.36
N GLN A 453 14.53 7.85 11.35
CA GLN A 453 13.80 6.94 10.45
C GLN A 453 14.73 5.95 9.72
N GLU A 454 15.91 6.40 9.27
CA GLU A 454 16.94 5.51 8.70
C GLU A 454 17.37 4.41 9.70
N GLN A 455 17.35 4.67 11.00
CA GLN A 455 17.66 3.66 12.03
C GLN A 455 16.50 2.70 12.31
N VAL A 456 15.24 3.06 12.04
CA VAL A 456 14.09 2.15 12.14
C VAL A 456 13.96 1.27 10.91
N ASP A 457 14.12 1.83 9.70
CA ASP A 457 14.16 1.04 8.47
C ASP A 457 15.39 0.11 8.46
N SER A 458 16.53 0.58 8.97
CA SER A 458 17.69 -0.27 9.24
C SER A 458 17.40 -1.33 10.30
N ALA A 459 16.65 -1.04 11.37
CA ALA A 459 16.29 -2.05 12.38
C ALA A 459 15.36 -3.15 11.84
N LEU A 460 14.37 -2.82 11.01
CA LEU A 460 13.52 -3.83 10.35
C LEU A 460 14.35 -4.71 9.41
N PHE A 461 15.19 -4.09 8.58
CA PHE A 461 16.07 -4.79 7.66
C PHE A 461 17.10 -5.66 8.39
N GLN A 462 17.70 -5.14 9.48
CA GLN A 462 18.60 -5.87 10.35
C GLN A 462 17.90 -7.05 11.01
N ALA A 463 16.65 -6.93 11.48
CA ALA A 463 15.89 -8.06 12.03
C ALA A 463 15.68 -9.18 10.99
N VAL A 464 15.42 -8.84 9.72
CA VAL A 464 15.35 -9.86 8.65
C VAL A 464 16.70 -10.57 8.46
N MET A 465 17.81 -9.84 8.57
CA MET A 465 19.16 -10.41 8.45
C MET A 465 19.58 -11.22 9.68
N ASP A 466 19.34 -10.72 10.89
CA ASP A 466 19.59 -11.40 12.16
C ASP A 466 18.85 -12.75 12.22
N SER A 467 17.66 -12.81 11.63
CA SER A 467 16.90 -14.05 11.47
C SER A 467 17.60 -15.06 10.55
N ALA A 468 18.11 -14.62 9.40
CA ALA A 468 18.84 -15.48 8.47
C ALA A 468 20.18 -15.95 9.06
N LEU A 469 20.88 -15.06 9.77
CA LEU A 469 22.10 -15.37 10.52
C LEU A 469 21.82 -16.37 11.65
N ALA A 470 20.76 -16.17 12.44
CA ALA A 470 20.39 -17.08 13.52
C ALA A 470 19.96 -18.46 13.03
N PHE A 471 19.28 -18.55 11.88
CA PHE A 471 19.03 -19.83 11.21
C PHE A 471 20.36 -20.52 10.86
N ILE A 472 21.29 -19.80 10.24
CA ILE A 472 22.59 -20.34 9.82
C ILE A 472 23.43 -20.78 11.05
N ASP A 473 23.53 -19.96 12.09
CA ASP A 473 24.27 -20.29 13.32
C ASP A 473 23.62 -21.48 14.08
N GLY A 474 22.29 -21.56 14.08
CA GLY A 474 21.55 -22.72 14.60
C GLY A 474 21.76 -23.99 13.78
N ALA A 475 21.83 -23.88 12.45
CA ALA A 475 22.11 -24.99 11.54
C ALA A 475 23.57 -25.47 11.58
N VAL A 476 24.51 -24.61 12.00
CA VAL A 476 25.92 -24.96 12.23
C VAL A 476 26.15 -25.51 13.65
N GLY A 477 25.15 -25.47 14.53
CA GLY A 477 25.15 -26.22 15.80
C GLY A 477 25.73 -25.50 17.01
N VAL A 478 25.66 -24.17 17.06
CA VAL A 478 26.15 -23.39 18.22
C VAL A 478 25.08 -23.34 19.34
N VAL A 479 25.21 -24.22 20.34
CA VAL A 479 24.17 -24.62 21.34
C VAL A 479 23.78 -23.55 22.39
N GLY A 480 23.85 -22.25 22.08
CA GLY A 480 23.81 -21.18 23.09
C GLY A 480 22.44 -20.70 23.62
N ALA A 481 21.40 -20.64 22.78
CA ALA A 481 20.38 -19.57 22.94
C ALA A 481 18.91 -19.97 23.23
N MET A 482 18.53 -21.25 23.26
CA MET A 482 17.12 -21.65 23.02
C MET A 482 16.11 -21.61 24.19
N ASN A 483 16.46 -21.16 25.40
CA ASN A 483 15.66 -21.45 26.62
C ASN A 483 14.57 -20.43 27.03
N LYS A 484 14.05 -19.57 26.14
CA LYS A 484 12.86 -18.72 26.43
C LYS A 484 11.97 -18.51 25.20
N LEU A 485 10.72 -19.00 25.26
CA LEU A 485 9.46 -18.33 24.88
C LEU A 485 8.37 -19.35 24.52
N GLY A 486 7.14 -19.10 24.97
CA GLY A 486 5.96 -19.89 24.60
C GLY A 486 5.12 -19.21 23.52
N GLY A 487 4.78 -19.95 22.46
CA GLY A 487 3.73 -19.61 21.48
C GLY A 487 4.17 -18.96 20.16
N PRO A 488 4.83 -19.70 19.23
CA PRO A 488 5.26 -19.14 17.94
C PRO A 488 4.20 -19.18 16.82
N ALA A 489 3.30 -20.17 16.82
CA ALA A 489 2.47 -20.48 15.65
C ALA A 489 1.39 -19.43 15.32
N ALA A 490 0.76 -18.82 16.32
CA ALA A 490 -0.32 -17.85 16.11
C ALA A 490 0.16 -16.53 15.46
N LYS A 491 1.39 -16.11 15.76
CA LYS A 491 1.98 -14.85 15.29
C LYS A 491 2.58 -14.94 13.89
N LEU A 492 2.69 -16.17 13.36
CA LEU A 492 3.19 -16.46 12.02
C LEU A 492 2.09 -16.26 10.96
N LEU A 493 0.81 -16.36 11.37
CA LEU A 493 -0.36 -16.15 10.53
C LEU A 493 -0.57 -14.65 10.18
N GLU A 494 -0.47 -13.79 11.19
CA GLU A 494 -0.73 -12.34 11.11
C GLU A 494 0.24 -11.61 10.16
N ALA A 495 1.49 -12.06 10.06
CA ALA A 495 2.47 -11.51 9.12
C ALA A 495 2.26 -11.98 7.66
N ALA A 496 1.73 -13.19 7.45
CA ALA A 496 1.40 -13.70 6.13
C ALA A 496 0.23 -12.91 5.51
N GLU A 497 -0.76 -12.52 6.32
CA GLU A 497 -1.89 -11.68 5.92
C GLU A 497 -1.43 -10.29 5.44
N ALA A 498 -0.44 -9.68 6.10
CA ALA A 498 0.14 -8.39 5.69
C ALA A 498 0.95 -8.47 4.37
N GLY A 499 1.59 -9.60 4.07
CA GLY A 499 2.23 -9.84 2.77
C GLY A 499 1.21 -10.05 1.65
N ALA A 500 0.17 -10.86 1.92
CA ALA A 500 -0.94 -11.07 1.01
C ALA A 500 -1.76 -9.79 0.77
N ALA A 501 -1.77 -8.83 1.70
CA ALA A 501 -2.47 -7.54 1.63
C ALA A 501 -2.34 -6.85 0.24
N LYS A 502 -1.19 -6.97 -0.42
CA LYS A 502 -0.88 -6.31 -1.70
C LYS A 502 -1.36 -7.04 -2.97
N MET A 503 -1.82 -8.29 -2.89
CA MET A 503 -2.27 -9.08 -4.05
C MET A 503 -3.81 -9.20 -4.12
N GLY A 504 -4.49 -8.10 -4.45
CA GLY A 504 -5.91 -8.12 -4.84
C GLY A 504 -6.12 -8.62 -6.29
N THR A 505 -7.34 -8.45 -6.82
CA THR A 505 -7.70 -8.82 -8.21
C THR A 505 -6.75 -8.28 -9.28
N ALA A 506 -6.15 -7.11 -9.05
CA ALA A 506 -5.19 -6.48 -9.97
C ALA A 506 -3.90 -7.30 -10.18
N GLY A 507 -3.46 -8.09 -9.19
CA GLY A 507 -2.27 -8.95 -9.28
C GLY A 507 -2.57 -10.42 -9.60
N LEU A 508 -3.85 -10.81 -9.64
CA LEU A 508 -4.25 -12.22 -9.74
C LEU A 508 -3.79 -12.89 -11.04
N SER A 509 -3.97 -12.22 -12.18
CA SER A 509 -3.56 -12.76 -13.49
C SER A 509 -2.04 -12.99 -13.57
N GLU A 510 -1.26 -12.04 -13.05
CA GLU A 510 0.21 -12.14 -12.97
C GLU A 510 0.64 -13.29 -12.05
N ALA A 511 0.07 -13.40 -10.84
CA ALA A 511 0.33 -14.51 -9.93
C ALA A 511 -0.04 -15.89 -10.54
N LEU A 512 -1.14 -15.96 -11.29
CA LEU A 512 -1.57 -17.16 -12.01
C LEU A 512 -0.67 -17.52 -13.21
N SER A 513 0.08 -16.56 -13.76
CA SER A 513 1.07 -16.80 -14.81
C SER A 513 2.39 -17.40 -14.28
N GLY A 514 2.70 -17.22 -12.99
CA GLY A 514 3.93 -17.72 -12.37
C GLY A 514 4.04 -19.25 -12.31
N ALA A 515 5.19 -19.78 -11.85
CA ALA A 515 5.38 -21.23 -11.70
C ALA A 515 4.97 -21.78 -10.31
N ASP A 516 4.95 -20.92 -9.29
CA ASP A 516 4.72 -21.31 -7.88
C ASP A 516 3.23 -21.61 -7.61
N LEU A 517 2.93 -22.86 -7.23
CA LEU A 517 1.55 -23.27 -6.93
C LEU A 517 1.02 -22.66 -5.61
N GLY A 518 1.87 -22.46 -4.61
CA GLY A 518 1.48 -21.88 -3.32
C GLY A 518 1.04 -20.43 -3.47
N LEU A 519 1.80 -19.63 -4.21
CA LEU A 519 1.43 -18.25 -4.54
C LEU A 519 0.12 -18.16 -5.32
N LYS A 520 -0.14 -19.08 -6.25
CA LYS A 520 -1.43 -19.14 -6.97
C LYS A 520 -2.60 -19.42 -6.04
N ARG A 521 -2.45 -20.36 -5.09
CA ARG A 521 -3.50 -20.67 -4.13
C ARG A 521 -3.83 -19.47 -3.27
N LEU A 522 -2.82 -18.86 -2.66
CA LEU A 522 -2.97 -17.68 -1.80
C LEU A 522 -3.62 -16.51 -2.55
N ALA A 523 -3.22 -16.26 -3.81
CA ALA A 523 -3.81 -15.21 -4.65
C ALA A 523 -5.30 -15.49 -4.97
N ILE A 524 -5.68 -16.73 -5.27
CA ILE A 524 -7.09 -17.11 -5.51
C ILE A 524 -7.91 -17.00 -4.23
N GLU A 525 -7.47 -17.61 -3.13
CA GLU A 525 -8.16 -17.60 -1.83
C GLU A 525 -8.41 -16.18 -1.34
N LYS A 526 -7.39 -15.32 -1.46
CA LYS A 526 -7.53 -13.90 -1.13
C LYS A 526 -8.48 -13.17 -2.08
N SER A 527 -8.34 -13.34 -3.40
CA SER A 527 -9.22 -12.68 -4.38
C SER A 527 -10.69 -13.07 -4.15
N LEU A 528 -10.95 -14.33 -3.82
CA LEU A 528 -12.28 -14.81 -3.44
C LEU A 528 -12.81 -14.13 -2.19
N GLY A 529 -11.99 -14.03 -1.14
CA GLY A 529 -12.38 -13.38 0.11
C GLY A 529 -12.70 -11.89 -0.04
N GLU A 530 -11.99 -11.16 -0.92
CA GLU A 530 -12.16 -9.72 -1.07
C GLU A 530 -13.17 -9.32 -2.16
N ALA A 531 -13.11 -9.97 -3.34
CA ALA A 531 -13.85 -9.59 -4.54
C ALA A 531 -14.95 -10.60 -4.94
N GLY A 532 -15.04 -11.74 -4.25
CA GLY A 532 -16.00 -12.80 -4.55
C GLY A 532 -15.66 -13.61 -5.80
N ILE A 533 -16.51 -14.61 -6.06
CA ILE A 533 -16.31 -15.57 -7.15
C ILE A 533 -16.43 -14.91 -8.52
N GLU A 534 -17.45 -14.07 -8.76
CA GLU A 534 -17.68 -13.42 -10.07
C GLU A 534 -16.44 -12.61 -10.53
N ALA A 535 -15.91 -11.76 -9.65
CA ALA A 535 -14.76 -10.92 -9.97
C ALA A 535 -13.46 -11.72 -10.06
N THR A 536 -13.29 -12.78 -9.26
CA THR A 536 -12.10 -13.63 -9.26
C THR A 536 -12.01 -14.47 -10.54
N VAL A 537 -13.12 -15.06 -10.98
CA VAL A 537 -13.26 -15.72 -12.31
C VAL A 537 -12.93 -14.73 -13.44
N LYS A 538 -13.51 -13.52 -13.39
CA LYS A 538 -13.28 -12.49 -14.41
C LYS A 538 -11.82 -11.98 -14.45
N ALA A 539 -11.19 -11.75 -13.31
CA ALA A 539 -9.84 -11.21 -13.21
C ALA A 539 -8.74 -12.25 -13.52
N SER A 540 -9.01 -13.53 -13.26
CA SER A 540 -8.10 -14.63 -13.60
C SER A 540 -8.19 -15.07 -15.06
N GLY A 541 -9.31 -14.81 -15.75
CA GLY A 541 -9.59 -15.37 -17.07
C GLY A 541 -9.79 -16.88 -17.07
N LYS A 542 -10.13 -17.47 -15.91
CA LYS A 542 -10.30 -18.92 -15.70
C LYS A 542 -11.70 -19.25 -15.20
N SER A 543 -12.19 -20.45 -15.51
CA SER A 543 -13.46 -20.94 -14.97
C SER A 543 -13.37 -21.18 -13.45
N ALA A 544 -14.52 -21.25 -12.77
CA ALA A 544 -14.55 -21.54 -11.34
C ALA A 544 -13.96 -22.93 -11.02
N GLU A 545 -14.19 -23.91 -11.90
CA GLU A 545 -13.67 -25.27 -11.82
C GLU A 545 -12.15 -25.31 -12.03
N GLU A 546 -11.61 -24.51 -12.98
CA GLU A 546 -10.16 -24.38 -13.16
C GLU A 546 -9.48 -23.79 -11.92
N LEU A 547 -10.07 -22.73 -11.35
CA LEU A 547 -9.59 -22.12 -10.11
C LEU A 547 -9.67 -23.10 -8.94
N ALA A 548 -10.75 -23.88 -8.84
CA ALA A 548 -10.94 -24.92 -7.83
C ALA A 548 -9.87 -26.02 -7.96
N GLY A 549 -9.49 -26.39 -9.18
CA GLY A 549 -8.36 -27.29 -9.43
C GLY A 549 -7.02 -26.76 -8.91
N ILE A 550 -6.81 -25.44 -8.93
CA ILE A 550 -5.57 -24.80 -8.44
C ILE A 550 -5.55 -24.75 -6.90
N VAL A 551 -6.63 -24.29 -6.25
CA VAL A 551 -6.77 -24.30 -4.76
C VAL A 551 -7.01 -25.70 -4.18
N GLY A 552 -7.28 -26.69 -5.02
CA GLY A 552 -7.73 -28.03 -4.64
C GLY A 552 -9.24 -28.04 -4.36
N SER A 553 -9.97 -28.94 -5.02
CA SER A 553 -11.44 -29.04 -4.95
C SER A 553 -11.99 -29.18 -3.53
N GLU A 554 -11.23 -29.83 -2.66
CA GLU A 554 -11.61 -30.11 -1.27
C GLU A 554 -11.32 -28.98 -0.28
N SER A 555 -10.60 -27.93 -0.68
CA SER A 555 -10.44 -26.73 0.14
C SER A 555 -11.77 -25.97 0.23
N ASP A 556 -11.96 -25.14 1.25
CA ASP A 556 -13.20 -24.37 1.38
C ASP A 556 -13.37 -23.34 0.23
N ALA A 557 -12.26 -22.82 -0.29
CA ALA A 557 -12.23 -22.03 -1.52
C ALA A 557 -12.62 -22.86 -2.75
N GLY A 558 -12.09 -24.08 -2.90
CA GLY A 558 -12.44 -25.00 -3.98
C GLY A 558 -13.92 -25.39 -3.98
N LYS A 559 -14.46 -25.72 -2.80
CA LYS A 559 -15.89 -26.02 -2.60
C LYS A 559 -16.79 -24.83 -2.95
N ARG A 560 -16.43 -23.62 -2.51
CA ARG A 560 -17.15 -22.38 -2.85
C ARG A 560 -17.16 -22.13 -4.36
N LEU A 561 -16.00 -22.22 -5.01
CA LEU A 561 -15.86 -22.10 -6.47
C LEU A 561 -16.72 -23.12 -7.22
N LEU A 562 -16.68 -24.41 -6.83
CA LEU A 562 -17.48 -25.46 -7.46
C LEU A 562 -18.99 -25.28 -7.21
N ALA A 563 -19.39 -24.85 -6.01
CA ALA A 563 -20.78 -24.56 -5.70
C ALA A 563 -21.34 -23.40 -6.54
N ALA A 564 -20.54 -22.37 -6.80
CA ALA A 564 -20.90 -21.26 -7.68
C ALA A 564 -20.86 -21.63 -9.17
N GLY A 565 -19.94 -22.50 -9.61
CA GLY A 565 -19.96 -23.09 -10.96
C GLY A 565 -21.24 -23.91 -11.21
N GLY A 566 -21.74 -24.58 -10.16
CA GLY A 566 -23.04 -25.25 -10.15
C GLY A 566 -24.26 -24.33 -9.91
N MET A 567 -24.08 -23.04 -9.63
CA MET A 567 -25.18 -22.10 -9.39
C MET A 567 -25.84 -21.73 -10.73
N GLY A 568 -26.91 -22.47 -11.07
CA GLY A 568 -27.72 -22.18 -12.25
C GLY A 568 -28.27 -20.76 -12.26
N LYS A 569 -28.51 -20.22 -13.46
CA LYS A 569 -28.96 -18.84 -13.67
C LYS A 569 -30.14 -18.44 -12.77
N ASP A 570 -31.15 -19.30 -12.64
CA ASP A 570 -32.35 -19.02 -11.85
C ASP A 570 -32.05 -18.79 -10.36
N ALA A 571 -31.02 -19.46 -9.81
CA ALA A 571 -30.58 -19.27 -8.43
C ALA A 571 -29.83 -17.94 -8.25
N LEU A 572 -29.03 -17.54 -9.25
CA LEU A 572 -28.37 -16.24 -9.28
C LEU A 572 -29.39 -15.10 -9.42
N ASP A 573 -30.36 -15.23 -10.33
CA ASP A 573 -31.45 -14.27 -10.52
C ASP A 573 -32.31 -14.15 -9.26
N GLY A 574 -32.58 -15.25 -8.55
CA GLY A 574 -33.24 -15.25 -7.24
C GLY A 574 -32.43 -14.56 -6.12
N LEU A 575 -31.11 -14.77 -6.07
CA LEU A 575 -30.22 -14.07 -5.14
C LEU A 575 -30.21 -12.55 -5.41
N LEU A 576 -30.18 -12.15 -6.68
CA LEU A 576 -30.26 -10.74 -7.09
C LEU A 576 -31.59 -10.10 -6.70
N ALA A 577 -32.72 -10.78 -6.90
CA ALA A 577 -34.03 -10.29 -6.48
C ALA A 577 -34.11 -10.10 -4.96
N ASN A 578 -33.63 -11.08 -4.17
CA ASN A 578 -33.59 -10.99 -2.72
C ASN A 578 -32.69 -9.85 -2.20
N LEU A 579 -31.61 -9.51 -2.90
CA LEU A 579 -30.75 -8.37 -2.55
C LEU A 579 -31.46 -7.03 -2.78
N VAL A 580 -32.21 -6.87 -3.87
CA VAL A 580 -33.00 -5.65 -4.12
C VAL A 580 -34.04 -5.43 -3.02
N ASP A 581 -34.66 -6.50 -2.53
CA ASP A 581 -35.66 -6.47 -1.45
C ASP A 581 -35.08 -6.78 -0.05
N PHE A 582 -33.77 -6.66 0.14
CA PHE A 582 -33.06 -7.12 1.35
C PHE A 582 -33.71 -6.68 2.68
N ALA A 583 -34.10 -5.41 2.78
CA ALA A 583 -34.72 -4.84 3.98
C ALA A 583 -36.16 -5.32 4.25
N LYS A 584 -36.77 -6.08 3.32
CA LYS A 584 -38.13 -6.64 3.43
C LYS A 584 -38.13 -8.15 3.74
N LEU A 585 -37.00 -8.83 3.57
CA LEU A 585 -36.82 -10.24 3.90
C LEU A 585 -36.97 -10.46 5.42
N ASP A 586 -37.31 -11.68 5.84
CA ASP A 586 -37.23 -12.03 7.27
C ASP A 586 -35.76 -12.14 7.75
N PRO A 587 -35.46 -12.01 9.05
CA PRO A 587 -34.08 -12.01 9.55
C PRO A 587 -33.25 -13.26 9.21
N GLY A 588 -33.89 -14.43 9.05
CA GLY A 588 -33.22 -15.66 8.60
C GLY A 588 -32.85 -15.57 7.12
N GLN A 589 -33.78 -15.14 6.28
CA GLN A 589 -33.55 -14.88 4.86
C GLN A 589 -32.52 -13.77 4.62
N GLN A 590 -32.52 -12.69 5.40
CA GLN A 590 -31.49 -11.64 5.34
C GLN A 590 -30.09 -12.23 5.56
N SER A 591 -29.93 -13.01 6.63
CA SER A 591 -28.66 -13.65 6.99
C SER A 591 -28.13 -14.57 5.88
N ALA A 592 -29.00 -15.44 5.35
CA ALA A 592 -28.66 -16.37 4.28
C ALA A 592 -28.35 -15.65 2.96
N THR A 593 -29.18 -14.67 2.58
CA THR A 593 -29.03 -13.86 1.35
C THR A 593 -27.72 -13.08 1.38
N MET A 594 -27.40 -12.40 2.47
CA MET A 594 -26.16 -11.61 2.56
C MET A 594 -24.91 -12.51 2.55
N ARG A 595 -24.94 -13.67 3.23
CA ARG A 595 -23.82 -14.63 3.19
C ARG A 595 -23.59 -15.15 1.77
N ALA A 596 -24.65 -15.57 1.07
CA ALA A 596 -24.56 -16.02 -0.32
C ALA A 596 -24.08 -14.90 -1.27
N ALA A 597 -24.50 -13.65 -1.02
CA ALA A 597 -24.08 -12.50 -1.80
C ALA A 597 -22.60 -12.14 -1.60
N ILE A 598 -22.08 -12.22 -0.36
CA ILE A 598 -20.65 -12.00 -0.07
C ILE A 598 -19.82 -13.08 -0.77
N ASP A 599 -20.21 -14.34 -0.68
CA ASP A 599 -19.50 -15.44 -1.34
C ASP A 599 -19.48 -15.27 -2.88
N GLN A 600 -20.61 -14.88 -3.48
CA GLN A 600 -20.73 -14.74 -4.93
C GLN A 600 -20.09 -13.46 -5.49
N PHE A 601 -20.27 -12.32 -4.81
CA PHE A 601 -19.98 -10.98 -5.33
C PHE A 601 -18.91 -10.20 -4.54
N GLY A 602 -18.39 -10.76 -3.44
CA GLY A 602 -17.51 -10.07 -2.50
C GLY A 602 -18.27 -9.05 -1.66
N TYR A 603 -17.62 -8.51 -0.61
CA TYR A 603 -18.24 -7.56 0.30
C TYR A 603 -18.81 -6.33 -0.42
N ALA A 604 -18.00 -5.67 -1.26
CA ALA A 604 -18.42 -4.49 -2.01
C ALA A 604 -19.54 -4.80 -3.02
N GLY A 605 -19.48 -5.96 -3.70
CA GLY A 605 -20.48 -6.36 -4.69
C GLY A 605 -21.81 -6.78 -4.08
N ALA A 606 -21.80 -7.32 -2.85
CA ALA A 606 -22.98 -7.61 -2.06
C ALA A 606 -23.64 -6.32 -1.53
N LEU A 607 -22.85 -5.44 -0.89
CA LEU A 607 -23.30 -4.15 -0.36
C LEU A 607 -23.93 -3.28 -1.46
N ARG A 608 -23.26 -3.14 -2.62
CA ARG A 608 -23.79 -2.40 -3.79
C ARG A 608 -25.20 -2.88 -4.18
N ARG A 609 -25.43 -4.19 -4.20
CA ARG A 609 -26.70 -4.80 -4.64
C ARG A 609 -27.79 -4.75 -3.56
N ALA A 610 -27.41 -4.71 -2.28
CA ALA A 610 -28.32 -4.64 -1.13
C ALA A 610 -28.70 -3.22 -0.68
N GLY A 611 -28.40 -2.19 -1.51
CA GLY A 611 -28.72 -0.80 -1.19
C GLY A 611 -27.71 -0.09 -0.27
N GLY A 612 -26.46 -0.56 -0.24
CA GLY A 612 -25.34 0.10 0.44
C GLY A 612 -25.19 -0.23 1.92
N TRP A 613 -24.11 0.29 2.51
CA TRP A 613 -23.71 0.03 3.90
C TRP A 613 -24.82 0.31 4.92
N LYS A 614 -25.35 1.54 4.89
CA LYS A 614 -26.43 2.01 5.80
C LYS A 614 -27.66 1.10 5.75
N THR A 615 -28.02 0.57 4.58
CA THR A 615 -29.18 -0.33 4.44
C THR A 615 -28.91 -1.68 5.09
N VAL A 616 -27.74 -2.27 4.82
CA VAL A 616 -27.38 -3.61 5.32
C VAL A 616 -27.18 -3.62 6.83
N THR A 617 -26.39 -2.68 7.38
CA THR A 617 -26.10 -2.65 8.83
C THR A 617 -27.31 -2.24 9.67
N LYS A 618 -28.18 -1.36 9.16
CA LYS A 618 -29.46 -1.03 9.82
C LYS A 618 -30.44 -2.21 9.81
N THR A 619 -30.47 -2.99 8.74
CA THR A 619 -31.38 -4.15 8.59
C THR A 619 -30.95 -5.31 9.48
N LEU A 620 -29.65 -5.63 9.50
CA LEU A 620 -29.09 -6.73 10.30
C LEU A 620 -28.92 -6.36 11.79
N GLY A 621 -28.59 -5.10 12.08
CA GLY A 621 -28.26 -4.62 13.43
C GLY A 621 -26.79 -4.77 13.81
N GLU A 622 -26.32 -3.88 14.70
CA GLU A 622 -24.91 -3.71 15.08
C GLU A 622 -24.24 -4.97 15.65
N GLY A 623 -25.00 -5.83 16.35
CA GLY A 623 -24.50 -7.08 16.93
C GLY A 623 -24.61 -8.31 16.03
N HIS A 624 -25.02 -8.16 14.77
CA HIS A 624 -25.17 -9.29 13.86
C HIS A 624 -23.81 -9.75 13.31
N PRO A 625 -23.48 -11.06 13.28
CA PRO A 625 -22.16 -11.54 12.88
C PRO A 625 -21.69 -11.03 11.52
N ILE A 626 -22.59 -10.95 10.52
CA ILE A 626 -22.27 -10.42 9.19
C ILE A 626 -22.02 -8.90 9.22
N ALA A 627 -22.70 -8.14 10.08
CA ALA A 627 -22.43 -6.71 10.24
C ALA A 627 -21.06 -6.46 10.89
N THR A 628 -20.68 -7.28 11.87
CA THR A 628 -19.34 -7.25 12.48
C THR A 628 -18.24 -7.63 11.48
N GLU A 629 -18.47 -8.65 10.64
CA GLU A 629 -17.56 -9.08 9.57
C GLU A 629 -17.36 -7.98 8.52
N LEU A 630 -18.45 -7.37 8.06
CA LEU A 630 -18.42 -6.21 7.15
C LEU A 630 -17.65 -5.04 7.76
N ASP A 631 -17.77 -4.79 9.07
CA ASP A 631 -17.09 -3.68 9.75
C ASP A 631 -15.60 -3.92 9.96
N ALA A 632 -15.21 -5.18 10.18
CA ALA A 632 -13.81 -5.60 10.16
C ALA A 632 -13.17 -5.38 8.78
N TRP A 633 -13.89 -5.72 7.69
CA TRP A 633 -13.46 -5.45 6.31
C TRP A 633 -13.40 -3.95 6.00
N ARG A 634 -14.44 -3.18 6.32
CA ARG A 634 -14.43 -1.71 6.16
C ARG A 634 -13.25 -1.08 6.93
N SER A 635 -13.02 -1.51 8.17
CA SER A 635 -11.91 -1.04 8.99
C SER A 635 -10.53 -1.42 8.45
N SER A 636 -10.38 -2.56 7.75
CA SER A 636 -9.11 -2.88 7.10
C SER A 636 -8.82 -1.98 5.90
N LEU A 637 -9.84 -1.62 5.11
CA LEU A 637 -9.70 -0.63 4.03
C LEU A 637 -9.27 0.76 4.54
N VAL A 638 -9.80 1.18 5.70
CA VAL A 638 -9.37 2.42 6.37
C VAL A 638 -7.89 2.35 6.75
N ARG A 639 -7.46 1.26 7.43
CA ARG A 639 -6.05 1.07 7.82
C ARG A 639 -5.10 1.01 6.62
N ASP A 640 -5.48 0.29 5.56
CA ASP A 640 -4.73 0.22 4.30
C ASP A 640 -4.54 1.64 3.70
N MET A 641 -5.57 2.49 3.75
CA MET A 641 -5.50 3.88 3.28
C MET A 641 -4.59 4.76 4.14
N GLN A 642 -4.66 4.62 5.48
CA GLN A 642 -3.80 5.36 6.39
C GLN A 642 -2.32 5.08 6.11
N LEU A 643 -1.95 3.79 6.06
CA LEU A 643 -0.61 3.33 5.72
C LEU A 643 -0.17 3.77 4.31
N TRP A 644 -1.07 3.65 3.33
CA TRP A 644 -0.79 4.09 1.96
C TRP A 644 -0.49 5.60 1.91
N MET A 645 -1.26 6.43 2.59
CA MET A 645 -1.12 7.89 2.50
C MET A 645 0.11 8.40 3.26
N GLU A 646 0.45 7.80 4.39
CA GLU A 646 1.73 8.04 5.09
C GLU A 646 2.92 7.65 4.20
N THR A 647 2.85 6.51 3.51
CA THR A 647 3.88 6.07 2.56
C THR A 647 3.99 7.00 1.35
N ALA A 648 2.86 7.34 0.72
CA ALA A 648 2.79 8.11 -0.52
C ALA A 648 3.17 9.59 -0.34
N SER A 649 2.99 10.13 0.86
CA SER A 649 3.42 11.48 1.24
C SER A 649 4.82 11.52 1.86
N LYS A 650 5.52 10.38 2.00
CA LYS A 650 6.79 10.27 2.76
C LYS A 650 6.68 10.78 4.21
N GLY A 651 5.51 10.61 4.82
CA GLY A 651 5.19 11.10 6.17
C GLY A 651 4.75 12.56 6.25
N GLU A 652 4.75 13.31 5.14
CA GLU A 652 4.28 14.70 5.11
C GLU A 652 2.76 14.84 5.30
N SER A 653 2.01 13.74 5.13
CA SER A 653 0.55 13.67 5.29
C SER A 653 0.12 12.35 5.96
N LYS A 654 -0.87 12.40 6.87
CA LYS A 654 -1.44 11.22 7.55
C LYS A 654 -2.97 11.28 7.59
N ALA A 655 -3.62 10.12 7.65
CA ALA A 655 -5.08 10.03 7.73
C ALA A 655 -5.50 9.54 9.12
N VAL A 656 -6.49 10.21 9.72
CA VAL A 656 -6.96 9.92 11.07
C VAL A 656 -8.46 9.67 11.02
N GLN A 657 -8.91 8.51 11.49
CA GLN A 657 -10.33 8.24 11.67
C GLN A 657 -10.87 9.11 12.82
N THR A 658 -11.88 9.95 12.52
CA THR A 658 -12.45 10.93 13.46
C THR A 658 -13.87 10.59 13.93
N GLY A 659 -14.52 9.62 13.28
CA GLY A 659 -15.89 9.18 13.62
C GLY A 659 -15.97 8.25 14.83
N THR A 660 -17.20 7.87 15.20
CA THR A 660 -17.42 6.91 16.30
C THR A 660 -17.22 5.47 15.83
N ALA A 661 -16.42 4.68 16.54
CA ALA A 661 -16.19 3.27 16.22
C ALA A 661 -17.42 2.39 16.55
N ALA A 662 -18.35 2.28 15.60
CA ALA A 662 -19.50 1.38 15.62
C ALA A 662 -19.86 0.92 14.20
N ALA A 663 -20.36 -0.31 14.03
CA ALA A 663 -20.69 -0.85 12.70
C ALA A 663 -21.83 -0.09 12.00
N THR A 664 -22.73 0.55 12.75
CA THR A 664 -23.78 1.42 12.22
C THR A 664 -23.38 2.89 12.12
N SER A 665 -22.15 3.25 12.48
CA SER A 665 -21.64 4.62 12.36
C SER A 665 -21.02 4.89 10.98
N ASP A 666 -21.12 6.16 10.63
CA ASP A 666 -20.30 6.90 9.68
C ASP A 666 -18.80 6.69 9.94
N VAL A 667 -18.03 6.55 8.86
CA VAL A 667 -16.57 6.49 8.91
C VAL A 667 -16.01 7.81 8.38
N ASP A 668 -15.81 8.74 9.29
CA ASP A 668 -15.11 9.99 9.03
C ASP A 668 -13.60 9.77 9.05
N ILE A 669 -12.90 10.24 8.01
CA ILE A 669 -11.45 10.19 7.92
C ILE A 669 -10.90 11.56 7.54
N SER A 670 -10.10 12.12 8.44
CA SER A 670 -9.44 13.41 8.28
C SER A 670 -7.99 13.22 7.81
N THR A 671 -7.65 13.67 6.60
CA THR A 671 -6.28 13.85 6.12
C THR A 671 -5.66 15.14 6.69
N VAL A 672 -4.46 15.05 7.23
CA VAL A 672 -3.72 16.22 7.76
C VAL A 672 -2.27 16.20 7.29
N GLY A 673 -1.68 17.37 7.08
CA GLY A 673 -0.29 17.52 6.61
C GLY A 673 -0.18 18.39 5.36
N ALA A 674 0.90 18.26 4.60
CA ALA A 674 1.07 18.91 3.31
C ALA A 674 0.12 18.30 2.25
N GLU A 675 -0.31 19.11 1.28
CA GLU A 675 -1.22 18.72 0.19
C GLU A 675 -2.49 17.95 0.63
N ALA A 676 -2.97 18.14 1.86
CA ALA A 676 -3.96 17.24 2.49
C ALA A 676 -5.24 17.06 1.66
N ALA A 677 -5.66 18.11 0.95
CA ALA A 677 -6.73 18.10 -0.03
C ALA A 677 -6.49 17.12 -1.19
N GLN A 678 -5.33 17.22 -1.84
CA GLN A 678 -4.96 16.36 -2.97
C GLN A 678 -4.64 14.93 -2.52
N GLN A 679 -4.17 14.76 -1.29
CA GLN A 679 -3.95 13.44 -0.69
C GLN A 679 -5.28 12.76 -0.35
N ALA A 680 -6.30 13.48 0.14
CA ALA A 680 -7.66 12.94 0.31
C ALA A 680 -8.26 12.43 -1.00
N ASP A 681 -8.12 13.19 -2.09
CA ASP A 681 -8.55 12.76 -3.44
C ASP A 681 -7.84 11.48 -3.90
N ARG A 682 -6.51 11.40 -3.72
CA ARG A 682 -5.71 10.20 -4.05
C ARG A 682 -6.03 9.02 -3.13
N ALA A 683 -6.34 9.27 -1.86
CA ALA A 683 -6.68 8.27 -0.86
C ALA A 683 -8.07 7.64 -1.12
N LEU A 684 -9.06 8.46 -1.50
CA LEU A 684 -10.36 8.01 -2.00
C LEU A 684 -10.22 7.13 -3.24
N GLU A 685 -9.42 7.56 -4.22
CA GLU A 685 -9.12 6.80 -5.42
C GLU A 685 -8.41 5.47 -5.10
N TYR A 686 -7.52 5.47 -4.10
CA TYR A 686 -6.86 4.27 -3.58
C TYR A 686 -7.86 3.29 -2.94
N ILE A 687 -8.72 3.73 -2.01
CA ILE A 687 -9.74 2.84 -1.42
C ILE A 687 -10.70 2.33 -2.51
N ALA A 688 -11.17 3.19 -3.42
CA ALA A 688 -12.08 2.78 -4.49
C ALA A 688 -11.50 1.61 -5.31
N ARG A 689 -10.23 1.73 -5.73
CA ARG A 689 -9.50 0.63 -6.40
C ARG A 689 -9.33 -0.60 -5.49
N ARG A 690 -8.95 -0.40 -4.22
CA ARG A 690 -8.74 -1.46 -3.22
C ARG A 690 -10.01 -2.27 -2.94
N ALA A 691 -11.18 -1.62 -2.95
CA ALA A 691 -12.50 -2.21 -2.72
C ALA A 691 -13.20 -2.70 -4.00
N GLY A 692 -12.62 -2.47 -5.20
CA GLY A 692 -13.21 -2.89 -6.47
C GLY A 692 -14.45 -2.09 -6.88
N VAL A 693 -14.52 -0.81 -6.50
CA VAL A 693 -15.64 0.10 -6.80
C VAL A 693 -15.15 1.35 -7.52
N SER A 694 -16.04 2.06 -8.20
CA SER A 694 -15.74 3.42 -8.67
C SER A 694 -15.80 4.42 -7.51
N ARG A 695 -15.08 5.54 -7.64
CA ARG A 695 -15.07 6.60 -6.63
C ARG A 695 -16.47 7.10 -6.26
N ALA A 696 -17.39 7.17 -7.22
CA ALA A 696 -18.78 7.59 -7.00
C ALA A 696 -19.64 6.56 -6.24
N GLU A 697 -19.25 5.28 -6.26
CA GLU A 697 -19.95 4.22 -5.52
C GLU A 697 -19.43 4.06 -4.09
N LEU A 698 -18.24 4.58 -3.79
CA LEU A 698 -17.55 4.34 -2.52
C LEU A 698 -18.36 4.82 -1.30
N GLU A 699 -18.96 6.01 -1.41
CA GLU A 699 -19.87 6.61 -0.44
C GLU A 699 -21.04 5.66 -0.13
N THR A 700 -21.75 5.19 -1.16
CA THR A 700 -22.88 4.26 -1.01
C THR A 700 -22.46 2.89 -0.48
N VAL A 701 -21.31 2.37 -0.90
CA VAL A 701 -20.85 1.02 -0.56
C VAL A 701 -20.26 0.94 0.85
N LEU A 702 -19.53 1.96 1.32
CA LEU A 702 -18.85 1.92 2.63
C LEU A 702 -19.46 2.83 3.72
N ASP A 703 -20.42 3.68 3.35
CA ASP A 703 -20.83 4.85 4.15
C ASP A 703 -19.67 5.81 4.47
N LEU A 704 -18.75 5.93 3.51
CA LEU A 704 -17.56 6.76 3.59
C LEU A 704 -17.87 8.13 2.96
N ASP A 705 -18.91 8.77 3.49
CA ASP A 705 -19.43 10.12 3.16
C ASP A 705 -18.41 11.24 3.50
N ALA A 706 -17.26 10.83 4.06
CA ALA A 706 -16.37 11.68 4.81
C ALA A 706 -14.90 11.23 4.76
N ALA A 707 -14.36 10.94 3.57
CA ALA A 707 -13.05 11.55 3.26
C ALA A 707 -13.33 12.99 2.80
N VAL A 708 -13.88 13.78 3.73
CA VAL A 708 -14.03 15.22 3.57
C VAL A 708 -12.64 15.73 3.20
N ASN A 709 -12.52 16.70 2.29
CA ASN A 709 -11.30 17.48 2.18
C ASN A 709 -11.19 18.27 3.49
N PRO A 710 -10.50 17.74 4.53
CA PRO A 710 -10.97 17.89 5.89
C PRO A 710 -10.13 18.97 6.50
N ALA A 711 -10.07 20.12 5.79
CA ALA A 711 -8.92 20.98 5.79
C ALA A 711 -8.38 21.15 7.21
N ARG A 712 -9.27 21.37 8.22
CA ARG A 712 -8.99 21.29 9.67
C ARG A 712 -10.15 20.91 10.63
N MET A 713 -11.15 20.11 10.25
CA MET A 713 -12.39 20.00 11.07
C MET A 713 -12.21 19.46 12.51
N HIS A 714 -11.13 18.73 12.79
CA HIS A 714 -10.80 18.17 14.12
C HIS A 714 -9.36 18.43 14.58
N LEU A 715 -8.70 19.50 14.13
CA LEU A 715 -7.30 19.74 14.52
C LEU A 715 -7.11 19.94 16.03
N GLN A 716 -8.07 20.53 16.73
CA GLN A 716 -8.06 20.61 18.19
C GLN A 716 -8.02 19.23 18.87
N ASP A 717 -8.53 18.19 18.22
CA ASP A 717 -8.61 16.84 18.77
C ASP A 717 -7.30 16.07 18.56
N VAL A 718 -6.69 16.20 17.37
CA VAL A 718 -5.47 15.48 16.97
C VAL A 718 -4.15 16.17 17.36
N VAL A 719 -4.15 17.49 17.60
CA VAL A 719 -2.94 18.23 18.01
C VAL A 719 -2.55 17.89 19.45
N LYS A 720 -1.29 17.50 19.65
CA LYS A 720 -0.69 17.14 20.94
C LYS A 720 -0.33 18.41 21.73
N GLY A 721 -0.67 18.40 23.02
CA GLY A 721 -0.29 19.47 23.96
C GLY A 721 -1.26 20.66 24.05
N LEU A 722 -2.46 20.58 23.47
CA LEU A 722 -3.55 21.51 23.80
C LEU A 722 -4.25 21.06 25.10
N SER A 723 -4.37 21.96 26.07
CA SER A 723 -5.21 21.74 27.25
C SER A 723 -6.69 21.67 26.85
N PRO A 724 -7.55 21.05 27.69
CA PRO A 724 -9.01 21.12 27.52
C PRO A 724 -9.53 22.56 27.41
N GLN A 725 -8.87 23.52 28.06
CA GLN A 725 -9.22 24.94 28.01
C GLN A 725 -8.94 25.57 26.64
N ALA A 726 -7.81 25.23 26.01
CA ALA A 726 -7.48 25.68 24.65
C ALA A 726 -8.33 24.97 23.59
N ARG A 727 -8.56 23.65 23.71
CA ARG A 727 -9.50 22.92 22.85
C ARG A 727 -10.89 23.56 22.89
N ALA A 728 -11.44 23.78 24.09
CA ALA A 728 -12.70 24.49 24.27
C ALA A 728 -12.65 25.95 23.78
N ALA A 729 -11.50 26.63 23.79
CA ALA A 729 -11.37 27.99 23.22
C ALA A 729 -11.43 27.98 21.68
N ILE A 730 -10.76 27.03 21.05
CA ILE A 730 -10.79 26.80 19.59
C ILE A 730 -12.21 26.42 19.15
N GLU A 731 -12.84 25.45 19.83
CA GLU A 731 -14.24 25.04 19.59
C GLU A 731 -15.19 26.23 19.73
N ARG A 732 -15.05 27.02 20.81
CA ARG A 732 -15.86 28.23 21.01
C ARG A 732 -15.68 29.23 19.87
N GLU A 733 -14.47 29.37 19.33
CA GLU A 733 -14.15 30.33 18.27
C GLU A 733 -14.64 29.89 16.87
N ALA A 734 -14.43 28.62 16.52
CA ALA A 734 -15.05 28.02 15.33
C ALA A 734 -16.57 28.19 15.41
N ALA A 735 -17.13 27.96 16.60
CA ALA A 735 -18.54 28.20 16.93
C ALA A 735 -18.97 29.67 17.04
N LEU A 736 -18.12 30.65 16.68
CA LEU A 736 -18.52 32.03 16.39
C LEU A 736 -18.57 32.29 14.88
N PHE A 737 -17.73 31.59 14.11
CA PHE A 737 -17.48 31.93 12.71
C PHE A 737 -18.63 31.52 11.79
N GLU A 738 -19.16 30.31 11.94
CA GLU A 738 -20.28 29.83 11.11
C GLU A 738 -21.58 30.64 11.37
N GLU A 739 -21.65 31.45 12.43
CA GLU A 739 -22.83 32.26 12.77
C GLU A 739 -22.82 33.52 11.91
N ALA A 740 -21.69 34.22 11.92
CA ALA A 740 -21.45 35.36 11.08
C ALA A 740 -21.69 34.98 9.61
N LEU A 741 -21.32 33.75 9.26
CA LEU A 741 -21.52 33.17 7.94
C LEU A 741 -22.98 32.82 7.63
N SER A 742 -23.67 32.10 8.52
CA SER A 742 -25.10 31.76 8.38
C SER A 742 -25.95 33.03 8.32
N LYS A 743 -25.62 34.05 9.12
CA LYS A 743 -26.24 35.37 9.07
C LYS A 743 -25.98 36.08 7.75
N ALA A 744 -24.73 36.08 7.25
CA ALA A 744 -24.40 36.68 5.95
C ALA A 744 -25.08 35.97 4.76
N ARG A 745 -25.29 34.64 4.85
CA ARG A 745 -26.13 33.88 3.90
C ARG A 745 -27.59 34.31 4.01
N ALA A 746 -28.13 34.46 5.22
CA ALA A 746 -29.54 34.80 5.47
C ALA A 746 -29.90 36.27 5.15
N ASP A 747 -28.96 37.21 5.27
CA ASP A 747 -29.15 38.63 4.91
C ASP A 747 -28.73 38.95 3.46
N GLY A 748 -28.28 37.95 2.70
CA GLY A 748 -27.89 38.07 1.30
C GLY A 748 -26.59 38.85 1.05
N THR A 749 -25.82 39.18 2.10
CA THR A 749 -24.52 39.86 1.95
C THR A 749 -23.37 38.90 1.62
N PHE A 750 -23.56 37.60 1.86
CA PHE A 750 -22.58 36.57 1.51
C PHE A 750 -22.50 36.37 -0.01
N LYS A 751 -21.28 36.43 -0.54
CA LYS A 751 -20.96 36.02 -1.91
C LYS A 751 -20.11 34.75 -1.85
N PRO A 752 -20.51 33.63 -2.49
CA PRO A 752 -19.65 32.47 -2.63
C PRO A 752 -18.30 32.85 -3.25
N LEU A 753 -17.23 32.25 -2.74
CA LEU A 753 -15.89 32.38 -3.31
C LEU A 753 -15.82 31.70 -4.69
N SER A 754 -15.00 32.25 -5.59
CA SER A 754 -14.67 31.58 -6.85
C SER A 754 -13.80 30.33 -6.60
N LYS A 755 -13.71 29.45 -7.60
CA LYS A 755 -12.86 28.23 -7.51
C LYS A 755 -11.38 28.58 -7.26
N GLU A 756 -10.92 29.67 -7.85
CA GLU A 756 -9.55 30.18 -7.69
C GLU A 756 -9.32 30.73 -6.28
N GLN A 757 -10.32 31.40 -5.70
CA GLN A 757 -10.28 31.86 -4.31
C GLN A 757 -10.28 30.68 -3.33
N ILE A 758 -11.12 29.66 -3.56
CA ILE A 758 -11.12 28.42 -2.78
C ILE A 758 -9.75 27.72 -2.86
N GLY A 759 -9.16 27.60 -4.05
CA GLY A 759 -7.82 27.03 -4.23
C GLY A 759 -6.74 27.81 -3.49
N ALA A 760 -6.75 29.15 -3.56
CA ALA A 760 -5.80 29.99 -2.85
C ALA A 760 -5.96 29.96 -1.33
N LEU A 761 -7.19 29.83 -0.81
CA LEU A 761 -7.43 29.61 0.61
C LEU A 761 -6.94 28.21 1.03
N ASN A 762 -7.24 27.16 0.27
CA ASN A 762 -6.75 25.81 0.54
C ASN A 762 -5.21 25.74 0.57
N GLN A 763 -4.50 26.43 -0.34
CA GLN A 763 -3.03 26.50 -0.27
C GLN A 763 -2.53 27.17 1.01
N ARG A 764 -3.09 28.34 1.38
CA ARG A 764 -2.77 28.99 2.67
C ARG A 764 -3.12 28.12 3.87
N MET A 765 -4.13 27.27 3.72
CA MET A 765 -4.43 26.26 4.69
C MET A 765 -3.29 25.26 4.77
N ASP A 766 -2.92 24.57 3.70
CA ASP A 766 -1.79 23.63 3.71
C ASP A 766 -0.50 24.26 4.29
N ASP A 767 -0.18 25.52 3.94
CA ASP A 767 0.94 26.28 4.51
C ASP A 767 0.86 26.42 6.05
N TRP A 768 -0.32 26.76 6.61
CA TRP A 768 -0.51 26.83 8.07
C TRP A 768 -0.60 25.45 8.74
N SER A 769 -1.00 24.40 8.01
CA SER A 769 -0.99 23.01 8.51
C SER A 769 0.45 22.54 8.66
N ALA A 770 1.30 22.79 7.67
CA ALA A 770 2.73 22.53 7.74
C ALA A 770 3.41 23.37 8.84
N ALA A 771 3.05 24.66 8.97
CA ALA A 771 3.54 25.50 10.07
C ALA A 771 3.11 25.00 11.46
N LEU A 772 1.91 24.42 11.58
CA LEU A 772 1.41 23.84 12.83
C LEU A 772 2.10 22.52 13.15
N ALA A 773 2.28 21.63 12.17
CA ALA A 773 3.04 20.39 12.34
C ALA A 773 4.50 20.67 12.77
N LYS A 774 5.15 21.64 12.11
CA LYS A 774 6.46 22.12 12.53
C LYS A 774 6.45 22.70 13.94
N LEU A 775 5.46 23.52 14.29
CA LEU A 775 5.31 24.07 15.64
C LEU A 775 5.03 22.99 16.70
N GLU A 776 4.39 21.88 16.34
CA GLU A 776 4.26 20.71 17.21
C GLU A 776 5.60 20.01 17.45
N ALA A 777 6.37 19.81 16.38
CA ALA A 777 7.70 19.21 16.43
C ALA A 777 8.69 20.07 17.24
N ASP A 778 8.78 21.37 16.93
CA ASP A 778 9.62 22.39 17.60
C ASP A 778 9.24 22.64 19.09
N GLY A 779 8.32 21.88 19.68
CA GLY A 779 7.88 22.05 21.08
C GLY A 779 7.14 23.37 21.34
N GLY A 780 6.56 23.98 20.30
CA GLY A 780 5.96 25.30 20.34
C GLY A 780 4.82 25.45 21.36
N SER A 781 4.65 26.66 21.88
CA SER A 781 3.70 26.90 22.97
C SER A 781 2.25 26.64 22.56
N GLU A 782 1.44 26.22 23.54
CA GLU A 782 0.00 26.02 23.40
C GLU A 782 -0.70 27.22 22.74
N ALA A 783 -0.32 28.45 23.10
CA ALA A 783 -0.87 29.67 22.52
C ALA A 783 -0.54 29.83 21.03
N GLN A 784 0.67 29.47 20.59
CA GLN A 784 1.03 29.50 19.17
C GLN A 784 0.28 28.40 18.39
N LYS A 785 0.12 27.21 18.97
CA LYS A 785 -0.63 26.09 18.38
C LYS A 785 -2.10 26.47 18.20
N ALA A 786 -2.73 26.96 19.26
CA ALA A 786 -4.10 27.47 19.22
C ALA A 786 -4.26 28.61 18.22
N ALA A 787 -3.34 29.58 18.17
CA ALA A 787 -3.40 30.71 17.23
C ALA A 787 -3.27 30.29 15.76
N LEU A 788 -2.54 29.22 15.45
CA LEU A 788 -2.61 28.60 14.14
C LEU A 788 -4.00 28.00 13.95
N ILE A 789 -4.44 27.04 14.78
CA ILE A 789 -5.74 26.34 14.67
C ILE A 789 -6.95 27.31 14.61
N GLN A 790 -6.84 28.51 15.17
CA GLN A 790 -7.83 29.57 15.02
C GLN A 790 -7.89 30.17 13.61
N LYS A 791 -6.76 30.67 13.07
CA LYS A 791 -6.68 31.14 11.65
C LYS A 791 -7.17 30.08 10.68
N ILE A 792 -6.73 28.87 10.99
CA ILE A 792 -7.02 27.62 10.35
C ILE A 792 -8.53 27.37 10.18
N GLY A 793 -9.29 27.36 11.28
CA GLY A 793 -10.73 27.06 11.28
C GLY A 793 -11.54 28.18 10.63
N ARG A 794 -11.12 29.44 10.82
CA ARG A 794 -11.71 30.61 10.15
C ARG A 794 -11.67 30.45 8.62
N THR A 795 -10.50 30.22 8.05
CA THR A 795 -10.36 30.06 6.59
C THR A 795 -11.04 28.79 6.06
N GLN A 796 -11.07 27.71 6.85
CA GLN A 796 -11.87 26.53 6.47
C GLN A 796 -13.36 26.90 6.34
N ALA A 797 -13.91 27.59 7.33
CA ALA A 797 -15.31 27.99 7.30
C ALA A 797 -15.63 28.99 6.15
N GLU A 798 -14.68 29.84 5.73
CA GLU A 798 -14.81 30.66 4.50
C GLU A 798 -14.91 29.80 3.22
N VAL A 799 -14.14 28.72 3.13
CA VAL A 799 -14.20 27.78 2.00
C VAL A 799 -15.51 26.99 2.02
N LEU A 800 -15.88 26.40 3.17
CA LEU A 800 -17.12 25.63 3.35
C LEU A 800 -18.36 26.47 3.02
N ALA A 801 -18.34 27.77 3.37
CA ALA A 801 -19.38 28.74 3.03
C ALA A 801 -19.69 28.87 1.54
N SER A 802 -18.74 28.51 0.69
CA SER A 802 -18.84 28.65 -0.76
C SER A 802 -19.35 27.37 -1.44
N SER A 803 -19.61 26.32 -0.65
CA SER A 803 -20.32 25.13 -1.10
C SER A 803 -21.81 25.22 -0.78
N ASP A 804 -22.64 25.03 -1.80
CA ASP A 804 -24.10 24.97 -1.67
C ASP A 804 -24.59 23.70 -0.95
N THR A 805 -23.75 22.66 -0.84
CA THR A 805 -24.10 21.37 -0.24
C THR A 805 -23.66 21.20 1.21
N MET A 806 -22.75 22.04 1.73
CA MET A 806 -22.21 21.86 3.08
C MET A 806 -23.05 22.57 4.16
N TYR A 807 -23.76 21.70 4.89
CA TYR A 807 -24.48 21.88 6.16
C TYR A 807 -25.61 22.93 6.24
N GLY A 808 -26.84 22.41 6.19
CA GLY A 808 -28.06 23.07 6.69
C GLY A 808 -28.43 22.70 8.15
N THR A 809 -27.79 21.70 8.75
CA THR A 809 -28.13 21.20 10.11
C THR A 809 -26.91 20.68 10.89
N GLY A 810 -26.34 21.51 11.78
CA GLY A 810 -25.32 21.10 12.74
C GLY A 810 -24.90 22.21 13.72
N GLY A 811 -24.78 21.89 15.01
CA GLY A 811 -23.61 22.36 15.76
C GLY A 811 -23.55 23.72 16.52
N SER A 812 -24.64 24.34 16.95
CA SER A 812 -24.61 25.36 18.05
C SER A 812 -23.73 26.63 17.89
N ILE A 813 -24.06 27.50 16.93
CA ILE A 813 -23.23 28.66 16.56
C ILE A 813 -24.08 29.94 16.48
N ARG A 814 -24.24 30.67 17.61
CA ARG A 814 -25.18 31.81 17.78
C ARG A 814 -24.89 32.81 18.93
N LYS A 815 -23.90 33.72 18.85
CA LYS A 815 -24.02 35.04 19.52
C LYS A 815 -23.24 36.25 18.93
N TRP A 816 -21.96 36.10 18.55
CA TRP A 816 -20.94 37.13 18.81
C TRP A 816 -20.65 38.16 17.68
N VAL A 817 -21.66 38.59 16.93
CA VAL A 817 -21.58 39.82 16.09
C VAL A 817 -21.66 41.08 16.97
N THR A 818 -20.65 41.30 17.82
CA THR A 818 -20.50 42.51 18.67
C THR A 818 -19.08 43.09 18.71
N GLU A 819 -18.08 42.43 18.11
CA GLU A 819 -16.68 42.87 18.13
C GLU A 819 -16.13 43.26 16.74
N ARG A 820 -16.99 43.64 15.80
CA ARG A 820 -16.52 44.31 14.58
C ARG A 820 -16.07 45.74 14.92
N PRO A 821 -14.89 46.20 14.47
CA PRO A 821 -14.64 47.62 14.32
C PRO A 821 -15.75 48.21 13.45
N PRO A 822 -16.34 49.35 13.81
CA PRO A 822 -17.43 49.92 13.04
C PRO A 822 -16.97 50.21 11.61
N ALA A 823 -17.83 49.89 10.63
CA ALA A 823 -17.47 49.90 9.20
C ALA A 823 -17.03 51.28 8.67
N ASN A 824 -17.31 52.36 9.42
CA ASN A 824 -16.88 53.71 9.14
C ASN A 824 -15.88 54.17 10.22
N PRO A 825 -14.67 54.64 9.86
CA PRO A 825 -13.74 55.25 10.80
C PRO A 825 -14.39 56.40 11.58
N GLY A 826 -14.37 56.32 12.91
CA GLY A 826 -14.92 57.35 13.81
C GLY A 826 -16.34 57.12 14.34
N ALA A 827 -17.04 56.06 13.91
CA ALA A 827 -18.24 55.61 14.63
C ALA A 827 -17.86 54.82 15.91
N LYS A 828 -18.78 54.74 16.87
CA LYS A 828 -18.61 53.96 18.12
C LYS A 828 -18.95 52.49 17.91
N SER A 829 -18.17 51.60 18.50
CA SER A 829 -18.50 50.19 18.68
C SER A 829 -19.77 50.00 19.52
N ASP A 830 -20.40 48.84 19.43
CA ASP A 830 -21.60 48.55 20.23
C ASP A 830 -21.26 48.38 21.73
N LEU A 831 -20.02 48.02 22.06
CA LEU A 831 -19.48 48.04 23.42
C LEU A 831 -19.42 49.47 24.01
N GLU A 832 -18.97 50.44 23.24
CA GLU A 832 -18.97 51.85 23.66
C GLU A 832 -20.39 52.40 23.82
N LYS A 833 -21.34 51.99 22.96
CA LYS A 833 -22.77 52.36 23.11
C LYS A 833 -23.39 51.76 24.36
N LEU A 834 -23.04 50.52 24.72
CA LEU A 834 -23.51 49.85 25.94
C LEU A 834 -22.90 50.48 27.21
N ALA A 835 -21.64 50.91 27.15
CA ALA A 835 -21.00 51.66 28.22
C ALA A 835 -21.66 53.05 28.41
N GLU A 836 -21.99 53.75 27.32
CA GLU A 836 -22.76 55.01 27.37
C GLU A 836 -24.20 54.83 27.87
N ALA A 837 -24.81 53.66 27.65
CA ALA A 837 -26.09 53.28 28.24
C ALA A 837 -26.01 52.94 29.75
N GLY A 838 -24.84 53.10 30.39
CA GLY A 838 -24.64 52.90 31.83
C GLY A 838 -24.49 51.44 32.25
N VAL A 839 -24.36 50.50 31.31
CA VAL A 839 -24.24 49.07 31.61
C VAL A 839 -22.81 48.75 32.05
N LYS A 840 -22.59 48.64 33.37
CA LYS A 840 -21.34 48.13 33.92
C LYS A 840 -21.24 46.61 33.74
N ILE A 841 -20.35 46.18 32.86
CA ILE A 841 -19.99 44.77 32.68
C ILE A 841 -18.77 44.49 33.56
N ASP A 842 -18.90 43.58 34.53
CA ASP A 842 -17.78 43.05 35.31
C ASP A 842 -17.07 41.96 34.47
N PRO A 843 -15.79 42.15 34.07
CA PRO A 843 -15.05 41.16 33.28
C PRO A 843 -14.88 39.82 33.99
N ALA A 844 -14.85 39.78 35.32
CA ALA A 844 -14.69 38.54 36.08
C ALA A 844 -15.97 37.69 36.10
N ALA A 845 -17.14 38.34 36.04
CA ALA A 845 -18.45 37.66 36.05
C ALA A 845 -18.90 37.17 34.66
N ALA A 846 -18.18 37.51 33.59
CA ALA A 846 -18.56 37.23 32.20
C ALA A 846 -18.32 35.77 31.73
N THR A 847 -18.22 34.80 32.64
CA THR A 847 -17.59 33.49 32.33
C THR A 847 -18.47 32.42 31.69
N ILE A 848 -19.82 32.53 31.69
CA ILE A 848 -20.76 31.89 30.72
C ILE A 848 -22.07 32.70 30.77
N TRP A 849 -22.67 33.02 29.61
CA TRP A 849 -23.98 33.67 29.54
C TRP A 849 -25.11 32.67 29.85
N PRO A 850 -26.04 32.96 30.79
CA PRO A 850 -27.14 32.07 31.18
C PRO A 850 -27.93 31.35 30.07
N GLY A 851 -28.12 31.98 28.90
CA GLY A 851 -28.88 31.40 27.78
C GLY A 851 -28.29 30.11 27.19
N GLN A 852 -26.96 29.94 27.19
CA GLN A 852 -26.33 28.69 26.73
C GLN A 852 -26.48 27.57 27.76
N ARG A 853 -26.39 27.88 29.07
CA ARG A 853 -26.66 26.91 30.15
C ARG A 853 -28.08 26.37 30.04
N PHE A 854 -29.02 27.29 29.82
CA PHE A 854 -30.44 27.04 29.66
C PHE A 854 -30.73 26.10 28.48
N THR A 855 -30.29 26.43 27.26
CA THR A 855 -30.53 25.57 26.08
C THR A 855 -29.88 24.19 26.19
N SER A 856 -28.69 24.07 26.79
CA SER A 856 -28.06 22.77 27.07
C SER A 856 -28.87 21.90 28.03
N ILE A 857 -29.39 22.47 29.13
CA ILE A 857 -30.24 21.73 30.08
C ILE A 857 -31.56 21.31 29.42
N LEU A 858 -32.15 22.17 28.60
CA LEU A 858 -33.39 21.89 27.88
C LEU A 858 -33.24 20.76 26.84
N GLY A 859 -32.09 20.70 26.15
CA GLY A 859 -31.79 19.66 25.16
C GLY A 859 -31.73 18.24 25.75
N GLU A 860 -31.38 18.09 27.03
CA GLU A 860 -31.33 16.80 27.72
C GLU A 860 -32.74 16.32 28.18
N GLY A 861 -33.72 17.22 28.26
CA GLY A 861 -35.08 16.94 28.73
C GLY A 861 -35.82 15.82 27.98
N PRO A 862 -35.88 15.81 26.63
CA PRO A 862 -36.55 14.76 25.86
C PRO A 862 -35.88 13.38 25.93
N PHE A 863 -34.61 13.30 26.31
CA PHE A 863 -33.92 12.03 26.53
C PHE A 863 -34.26 11.47 27.91
N LEU A 864 -34.27 12.32 28.94
CA LEU A 864 -34.76 11.96 30.27
C LEU A 864 -36.24 11.54 30.24
N ASP A 865 -37.12 12.28 29.55
CA ASP A 865 -38.54 11.92 29.44
C ASP A 865 -38.73 10.55 28.76
N ARG A 866 -37.99 10.25 27.69
CA ARG A 866 -38.00 8.91 27.06
C ARG A 866 -37.47 7.83 27.99
N ALA A 867 -36.33 8.04 28.65
CA ALA A 867 -35.79 7.08 29.61
C ALA A 867 -36.82 6.76 30.72
N PHE A 868 -37.46 7.77 31.30
CA PHE A 868 -38.51 7.56 32.29
C PHE A 868 -39.77 6.91 31.69
N ALA A 869 -40.16 7.23 30.46
CA ALA A 869 -41.32 6.64 29.79
C ALA A 869 -41.12 5.15 29.50
N SER A 870 -39.94 4.76 29.00
CA SER A 870 -39.59 3.37 28.77
C SER A 870 -39.69 2.55 30.05
N ILE A 871 -39.12 3.01 31.18
CA ILE A 871 -39.19 2.24 32.44
C ILE A 871 -40.64 2.10 32.95
N VAL A 872 -41.47 3.14 32.79
CA VAL A 872 -42.88 3.09 33.19
C VAL A 872 -43.75 2.22 32.28
N GLY A 873 -43.32 1.95 31.05
CA GLY A 873 -43.96 0.99 30.17
C GLY A 873 -43.90 -0.47 30.65
N GLY A 874 -43.34 -0.75 31.83
CA GLY A 874 -43.18 -2.10 32.36
C GLY A 874 -42.17 -2.92 31.54
N VAL A 875 -41.21 -2.24 30.90
CA VAL A 875 -40.22 -2.93 30.06
C VAL A 875 -39.28 -3.75 30.94
N GLU A 876 -39.12 -5.03 30.61
CA GLU A 876 -38.27 -5.95 31.35
C GLU A 876 -36.90 -6.13 30.66
N GLY A 877 -35.96 -6.77 31.37
CA GLY A 877 -34.69 -7.24 30.81
C GLY A 877 -33.86 -6.13 30.11
N PRO A 878 -33.39 -6.34 28.86
CA PRO A 878 -32.51 -5.39 28.16
C PRO A 878 -33.07 -3.97 28.00
N ALA A 879 -34.39 -3.83 27.90
CA ALA A 879 -35.04 -2.53 27.74
C ALA A 879 -35.01 -1.72 29.06
N LEU A 880 -35.17 -2.38 30.21
CA LEU A 880 -34.99 -1.76 31.53
C LEU A 880 -33.55 -1.28 31.72
N ILE A 881 -32.59 -2.14 31.36
CA ILE A 881 -31.16 -1.88 31.45
C ILE A 881 -30.76 -0.65 30.60
N ASN A 882 -31.26 -0.56 29.36
CA ASN A 882 -31.01 0.58 28.48
C ASN A 882 -31.64 1.88 29.02
N ALA A 883 -32.83 1.83 29.58
CA ALA A 883 -33.47 3.03 30.12
C ALA A 883 -32.81 3.52 31.43
N ILE A 884 -32.30 2.63 32.28
CA ILE A 884 -31.45 2.97 33.44
C ILE A 884 -30.11 3.59 32.99
N LYS A 885 -29.49 3.05 31.93
CA LYS A 885 -28.28 3.60 31.30
C LYS A 885 -28.50 5.02 30.77
N ASP A 886 -29.62 5.27 30.09
CA ASP A 886 -29.94 6.60 29.55
C ASP A 886 -30.27 7.60 30.67
N LEU A 887 -30.97 7.18 31.74
CA LEU A 887 -31.15 7.98 32.95
C LEU A 887 -29.81 8.38 33.57
N GLY A 888 -28.86 7.45 33.69
CA GLY A 888 -27.51 7.72 34.21
C GLY A 888 -26.73 8.70 33.33
N LYS A 889 -26.79 8.51 31.99
CA LYS A 889 -26.11 9.36 31.00
C LYS A 889 -26.64 10.78 30.99
N HIS A 890 -27.95 10.95 30.75
CA HIS A 890 -28.58 12.24 30.54
C HIS A 890 -28.78 12.99 31.88
N GLY A 891 -29.07 12.26 32.96
CA GLY A 891 -29.11 12.81 34.33
C GLY A 891 -27.74 13.30 34.79
N GLY A 892 -26.67 12.53 34.55
CA GLY A 892 -25.30 12.94 34.88
C GLY A 892 -24.86 14.22 34.15
N ARG A 893 -25.28 14.42 32.90
CA ARG A 893 -25.03 15.67 32.15
C ARG A 893 -25.78 16.86 32.74
N VAL A 894 -27.07 16.71 33.03
CA VAL A 894 -27.88 17.75 33.68
C VAL A 894 -27.26 18.16 35.03
N VAL A 895 -26.84 17.20 35.85
CA VAL A 895 -26.20 17.46 37.14
C VAL A 895 -24.84 18.16 36.97
N GLU A 896 -24.04 17.80 35.97
CA GLU A 896 -22.77 18.50 35.73
C GLU A 896 -22.99 19.96 35.28
N ILE A 897 -23.96 20.23 34.40
CA ILE A 897 -24.28 21.59 33.96
C ILE A 897 -24.80 22.43 35.14
N LEU A 898 -25.70 21.89 35.95
CA LEU A 898 -26.21 22.53 37.17
C LEU A 898 -25.13 22.70 38.25
N GLY A 899 -24.22 21.74 38.38
CA GLY A 899 -23.15 21.74 39.39
C GLY A 899 -22.11 22.85 39.21
N ARG A 900 -22.07 23.49 38.03
CA ARG A 900 -21.25 24.67 37.75
C ARG A 900 -21.79 25.95 38.41
N ASP A 901 -23.06 25.99 38.82
CA ASP A 901 -23.66 27.05 39.65
C ASP A 901 -24.17 26.49 41.00
N VAL A 902 -23.23 26.05 41.83
CA VAL A 902 -23.45 25.51 43.19
C VAL A 902 -24.41 26.39 44.03
N ALA A 903 -24.24 27.71 43.96
CA ALA A 903 -25.04 28.68 44.72
C ALA A 903 -26.53 28.69 44.34
N VAL A 904 -26.87 28.29 43.12
CA VAL A 904 -28.24 28.26 42.57
C VAL A 904 -28.99 27.01 42.99
N THR A 905 -28.30 25.87 43.11
CA THR A 905 -28.94 24.56 43.34
C THR A 905 -29.20 24.25 44.81
N GLY A 906 -28.68 25.05 45.76
CA GLY A 906 -28.74 24.76 47.20
C GLY A 906 -27.98 23.49 47.62
N MET A 907 -27.26 22.85 46.71
CA MET A 907 -26.45 21.66 46.92
C MET A 907 -24.98 22.05 46.75
N SER A 908 -24.09 21.54 47.61
CA SER A 908 -22.65 21.83 47.50
C SER A 908 -22.02 21.19 46.27
N ALA A 909 -20.92 21.76 45.76
CA ALA A 909 -20.21 21.27 44.59
C ALA A 909 -19.88 19.77 44.69
N ALA A 910 -19.38 19.35 45.85
CA ALA A 910 -19.06 17.97 46.15
C ALA A 910 -20.28 17.03 46.14
N LYS A 911 -21.49 17.51 46.48
CA LYS A 911 -22.73 16.71 46.35
C LYS A 911 -23.15 16.57 44.89
N MET A 912 -23.01 17.63 44.08
CA MET A 912 -23.34 17.59 42.65
C MET A 912 -22.36 16.70 41.86
N ASP A 913 -21.05 16.85 42.08
CA ASP A 913 -20.02 15.99 41.49
C ASP A 913 -20.20 14.52 41.90
N ARG A 914 -20.49 14.26 43.18
CA ARG A 914 -20.82 12.92 43.68
C ARG A 914 -22.05 12.35 42.97
N LEU A 915 -23.14 13.10 42.86
CA LEU A 915 -24.36 12.68 42.16
C LEU A 915 -24.11 12.39 40.67
N ALA A 916 -23.32 13.22 39.98
CA ALA A 916 -22.95 12.98 38.58
C ALA A 916 -22.13 11.69 38.41
N LYS A 917 -21.19 11.42 39.32
CA LYS A 917 -20.41 10.17 39.36
C LYS A 917 -21.28 8.95 39.67
N GLU A 918 -22.20 9.07 40.62
CA GLU A 918 -23.15 8.02 41.01
C GLU A 918 -24.14 7.70 39.86
N LEU A 919 -24.64 8.70 39.14
CA LEU A 919 -25.48 8.50 37.95
C LEU A 919 -24.69 7.85 36.80
N ARG A 920 -23.43 8.26 36.57
CA ARG A 920 -22.53 7.61 35.58
C ARG A 920 -22.18 6.17 35.93
N ARG A 921 -22.11 5.81 37.23
CA ARG A 921 -21.89 4.43 37.67
C ARG A 921 -22.96 3.49 37.10
N TRP A 922 -24.22 3.93 36.99
CA TRP A 922 -25.28 3.11 36.38
C TRP A 922 -25.04 2.81 34.90
N MET A 923 -24.44 3.72 34.12
CA MET A 923 -24.05 3.44 32.73
C MET A 923 -22.99 2.33 32.61
N ALA A 924 -22.10 2.22 33.61
CA ALA A 924 -21.07 1.19 33.65
C ALA A 924 -21.66 -0.14 34.14
N VAL A 925 -22.44 -0.11 35.22
CA VAL A 925 -23.06 -1.30 35.82
C VAL A 925 -24.11 -1.92 34.90
N SER A 926 -24.83 -1.12 34.12
CA SER A 926 -25.76 -1.59 33.07
C SER A 926 -25.09 -2.37 31.94
N LYS A 927 -23.77 -2.24 31.73
CA LYS A 927 -23.02 -3.00 30.71
C LYS A 927 -22.50 -4.36 31.21
N GLY A 928 -22.82 -4.77 32.44
CA GLY A 928 -22.39 -6.05 32.98
C GLY A 928 -23.16 -6.45 34.24
N PRO A 929 -22.69 -6.08 35.46
CA PRO A 929 -23.23 -6.64 36.70
C PRO A 929 -24.73 -6.46 36.93
N LEU A 930 -25.37 -5.45 36.33
CA LEU A 930 -26.82 -5.27 36.45
C LEU A 930 -27.63 -6.43 35.86
N ALA A 931 -27.17 -7.04 34.77
CA ALA A 931 -27.86 -8.14 34.10
C ALA A 931 -27.85 -9.44 34.95
N GLU A 932 -26.82 -9.62 35.77
CA GLU A 932 -26.72 -10.73 36.72
C GLU A 932 -27.44 -10.40 38.04
N ALA A 933 -27.33 -9.17 38.54
CA ALA A 933 -27.97 -8.73 39.78
C ALA A 933 -29.51 -8.77 39.74
N VAL A 934 -30.14 -8.66 38.57
CA VAL A 934 -31.60 -8.82 38.40
C VAL A 934 -32.10 -10.24 38.74
N LYS A 935 -31.20 -11.22 38.90
CA LYS A 935 -31.52 -12.60 39.31
C LYS A 935 -31.49 -12.81 40.82
N ASP A 936 -31.09 -11.81 41.62
CA ASP A 936 -30.94 -11.86 43.07
C ASP A 936 -31.78 -10.76 43.74
N SER A 937 -32.73 -11.15 44.59
CA SER A 937 -33.62 -10.18 45.26
C SER A 937 -32.90 -9.29 46.27
N ALA A 938 -31.83 -9.77 46.92
CA ALA A 938 -31.03 -8.94 47.82
C ALA A 938 -30.23 -7.89 47.05
N ALA A 939 -29.68 -8.25 45.88
CA ALA A 939 -29.02 -7.32 44.98
C ALA A 939 -30.02 -6.28 44.41
N LEU A 940 -31.21 -6.71 43.99
CA LEU A 940 -32.30 -5.83 43.55
C LEU A 940 -32.73 -4.83 44.65
N ALA A 941 -32.86 -5.28 45.89
CA ALA A 941 -33.20 -4.40 47.02
C ALA A 941 -32.15 -3.29 47.26
N LEU A 942 -30.86 -3.63 47.15
CA LEU A 942 -29.76 -2.67 47.25
C LEU A 942 -29.77 -1.67 46.08
N ILE A 943 -29.95 -2.17 44.85
CA ILE A 943 -30.06 -1.34 43.63
C ILE A 943 -31.23 -0.37 43.75
N ARG A 944 -32.40 -0.85 44.21
CA ARG A 944 -33.59 -0.04 44.46
C ARG A 944 -33.32 1.07 45.49
N GLY A 945 -32.62 0.75 46.58
CA GLY A 945 -32.23 1.72 47.60
C GLY A 945 -31.27 2.80 47.09
N GLU A 946 -30.21 2.43 46.37
CA GLU A 946 -29.26 3.39 45.78
C GLU A 946 -29.95 4.29 44.74
N LEU A 947 -30.76 3.70 43.85
CA LEU A 947 -31.43 4.42 42.78
C LEU A 947 -32.51 5.38 43.33
N ALA A 948 -33.24 5.00 44.38
CA ALA A 948 -34.17 5.88 45.09
C ALA A 948 -33.49 7.14 45.61
N GLY A 949 -32.32 6.97 46.25
CA GLY A 949 -31.52 8.08 46.76
C GLY A 949 -31.08 9.04 45.65
N GLN A 950 -30.60 8.51 44.52
CA GLN A 950 -30.12 9.31 43.39
C GLN A 950 -31.26 10.01 42.64
N ILE A 951 -32.41 9.36 42.42
CA ILE A 951 -33.60 9.99 41.84
C ILE A 951 -34.09 11.13 42.75
N GLY A 952 -34.09 10.93 44.08
CA GLY A 952 -34.45 11.97 45.05
C GLY A 952 -33.52 13.19 45.00
N GLN A 953 -32.21 12.96 44.88
CA GLN A 953 -31.21 14.03 44.74
C GLN A 953 -31.32 14.74 43.38
N LEU A 954 -31.45 14.00 42.27
CA LEU A 954 -31.67 14.56 40.93
C LEU A 954 -32.93 15.43 40.88
N ARG A 955 -34.05 14.95 41.45
CA ARG A 955 -35.29 15.74 41.59
C ARG A 955 -35.05 17.04 42.34
N THR A 956 -34.26 17.02 43.41
CA THR A 956 -33.94 18.21 44.21
C THR A 956 -33.10 19.21 43.39
N ALA A 957 -32.05 18.73 42.71
CA ALA A 957 -31.23 19.54 41.82
C ALA A 957 -32.05 20.17 40.67
N MET A 958 -32.92 19.40 40.01
CA MET A 958 -33.82 19.90 38.96
C MET A 958 -34.81 20.94 39.51
N THR A 959 -35.39 20.70 40.68
CA THR A 959 -36.36 21.62 41.31
C THR A 959 -35.73 22.98 41.60
N ASN A 960 -34.53 22.97 42.20
CA ASN A 960 -33.81 24.19 42.55
C ASN A 960 -33.27 24.90 41.29
N GLY A 961 -32.84 24.14 40.29
CA GLY A 961 -32.52 24.65 38.95
C GLY A 961 -33.70 25.37 38.30
N ILE A 962 -34.90 24.77 38.26
CA ILE A 962 -36.12 25.41 37.72
C ILE A 962 -36.44 26.70 38.49
N GLY A 963 -36.35 26.67 39.82
CA GLY A 963 -36.61 27.84 40.67
C GLY A 963 -35.71 29.02 40.31
N ALA A 964 -34.40 28.77 40.19
CA ALA A 964 -33.44 29.80 39.83
C ALA A 964 -33.56 30.27 38.37
N LEU A 965 -33.82 29.36 37.43
CA LEU A 965 -34.05 29.74 36.03
C LEU A 965 -35.29 30.65 35.88
N ARG A 966 -36.36 30.38 36.65
CA ARG A 966 -37.54 31.26 36.72
C ARG A 966 -37.24 32.61 37.38
N ALA A 967 -36.51 32.62 38.49
CA ALA A 967 -36.10 33.87 39.15
C ALA A 967 -35.20 34.72 38.25
N GLN A 968 -34.28 34.09 37.51
CA GLN A 968 -33.39 34.77 36.56
C GLN A 968 -34.16 35.30 35.34
N ALA A 969 -35.15 34.57 34.84
CA ALA A 969 -36.04 35.04 33.78
C ALA A 969 -36.87 36.27 34.18
N GLN A 970 -37.20 36.42 35.47
CA GLN A 970 -37.90 37.60 36.01
C GLN A 970 -36.98 38.83 36.17
N LEU A 971 -35.65 38.66 36.06
CA LEU A 971 -34.64 39.72 36.19
C LEU A 971 -34.08 40.21 34.84
N GLY A 972 -34.59 39.69 33.71
CA GLY A 972 -34.11 40.00 32.36
C GLY A 972 -35.23 40.41 31.39
N PRO A 973 -34.90 40.64 30.10
CA PRO A 973 -35.91 40.85 29.07
C PRO A 973 -36.79 39.60 28.89
N ALA A 974 -38.02 39.78 28.41
CA ALA A 974 -39.01 38.72 28.27
C ALA A 974 -38.47 37.53 27.47
N LEU A 975 -38.59 36.33 28.03
CA LEU A 975 -38.24 35.06 27.39
C LEU A 975 -38.99 34.86 26.07
N SER A 976 -38.35 34.23 25.08
CA SER A 976 -39.04 33.89 23.84
C SER A 976 -40.05 32.76 24.05
N ALA A 977 -40.99 32.61 23.11
CA ALA A 977 -41.94 31.49 23.14
C ALA A 977 -41.25 30.12 23.13
N ALA A 978 -40.07 30.01 22.49
CA ALA A 978 -39.27 28.79 22.49
C ALA A 978 -38.63 28.53 23.87
N ASP A 979 -38.15 29.58 24.54
CA ASP A 979 -37.58 29.48 25.89
C ASP A 979 -38.65 29.07 26.93
N LEU A 980 -39.86 29.65 26.81
CA LEU A 980 -41.01 29.29 27.64
C LEU A 980 -41.45 27.84 27.39
N ALA A 981 -41.58 27.43 26.12
CA ALA A 981 -41.89 26.04 25.77
C ALA A 981 -40.82 25.05 26.26
N GLY A 982 -39.56 25.50 26.31
CA GLY A 982 -38.45 24.80 26.95
C GLY A 982 -38.65 24.63 28.46
N ILE A 983 -38.91 25.71 29.20
CA ILE A 983 -39.22 25.66 30.64
C ILE A 983 -40.38 24.68 30.89
N ASP A 984 -41.45 24.76 30.10
CA ASP A 984 -42.59 23.86 30.25
C ASP A 984 -42.24 22.40 29.93
N ALA A 985 -41.36 22.14 28.95
CA ALA A 985 -40.82 20.81 28.69
C ALA A 985 -39.99 20.29 29.87
N TRP A 986 -39.22 21.16 30.54
CA TRP A 986 -38.40 20.77 31.68
C TRP A 986 -39.21 20.60 32.98
N VAL A 987 -40.28 21.38 33.15
CA VAL A 987 -41.30 21.18 34.19
C VAL A 987 -42.05 19.86 33.97
N ARG A 988 -42.40 19.52 32.72
CA ARG A 988 -42.95 18.20 32.38
C ARG A 988 -41.94 17.08 32.70
N ALA A 989 -40.66 17.26 32.37
CA ALA A 989 -39.61 16.30 32.70
C ALA A 989 -39.38 16.15 34.22
N GLN A 990 -39.50 17.22 35.01
CA GLN A 990 -39.45 17.18 36.48
C GLN A 990 -40.65 16.43 37.06
N ALA A 991 -41.86 16.73 36.60
CA ALA A 991 -43.09 16.05 37.03
C ALA A 991 -43.08 14.56 36.63
N ALA A 992 -42.57 14.25 35.43
CA ALA A 992 -42.31 12.89 34.99
C ALA A 992 -41.26 12.21 35.90
N ALA A 993 -40.11 12.83 36.18
CA ALA A 993 -39.10 12.27 37.08
C ALA A 993 -39.68 11.96 38.48
N GLN A 994 -40.60 12.77 38.99
CA GLN A 994 -41.27 12.54 40.28
C GLN A 994 -42.28 11.37 40.23
N LEU A 995 -43.21 11.37 39.28
CA LEU A 995 -44.24 10.33 39.16
C LEU A 995 -43.64 8.98 38.74
N ARG A 996 -42.80 9.03 37.70
CA ARG A 996 -42.19 7.85 37.08
C ARG A 996 -41.05 7.31 37.94
N GLY A 997 -40.28 8.17 38.62
CA GLY A 997 -39.24 7.75 39.55
C GLY A 997 -39.75 6.82 40.67
N GLN A 998 -40.95 7.07 41.19
CA GLN A 998 -41.59 6.15 42.15
C GLN A 998 -41.95 4.81 41.51
N ALA A 999 -42.53 4.82 40.30
CA ALA A 999 -42.88 3.61 39.56
C ALA A 999 -41.65 2.73 39.24
N ILE A 1000 -40.45 3.30 39.03
CA ILE A 1000 -39.19 2.53 38.92
C ILE A 1000 -38.94 1.72 40.20
N LEU A 1001 -39.10 2.34 41.37
CA LEU A 1001 -38.88 1.71 42.66
C LEU A 1001 -39.94 0.65 42.96
N ASP A 1002 -41.19 0.92 42.60
CA ASP A 1002 -42.29 -0.02 42.77
C ASP A 1002 -42.14 -1.24 41.84
N HIS A 1003 -41.64 -1.05 40.60
CA HIS A 1003 -41.34 -2.15 39.69
C HIS A 1003 -40.12 -2.98 40.14
N LEU A 1004 -39.04 -2.33 40.60
CA LEU A 1004 -37.91 -3.04 41.22
C LEU A 1004 -38.33 -3.82 42.47
N LEU A 1005 -39.27 -3.29 43.27
CA LEU A 1005 -39.87 -4.00 44.40
C LEU A 1005 -40.72 -5.20 43.93
N SER A 1006 -41.45 -5.07 42.83
CA SER A 1006 -42.19 -6.19 42.22
C SER A 1006 -41.25 -7.31 41.75
N LEU A 1007 -40.12 -6.97 41.12
CA LEU A 1007 -39.09 -7.93 40.71
C LEU A 1007 -38.42 -8.58 41.94
N GLU A 1008 -38.07 -7.78 42.95
CA GLU A 1008 -37.57 -8.26 44.25
C GLU A 1008 -38.53 -9.27 44.90
N GLN A 1009 -39.84 -8.99 44.88
CA GLN A 1009 -40.88 -9.89 45.38
C GLN A 1009 -41.03 -11.16 44.52
N ALA A 1010 -41.02 -11.03 43.19
CA ALA A 1010 -41.13 -12.16 42.27
C ALA A 1010 -39.96 -13.15 42.41
N VAL A 1011 -38.72 -12.64 42.56
CA VAL A 1011 -37.51 -13.43 42.80
C VAL A 1011 -37.49 -14.03 44.22
N SER A 1012 -38.11 -13.36 45.20
CA SER A 1012 -38.18 -13.83 46.59
C SER A 1012 -39.26 -14.89 46.87
N LEU A 1013 -40.18 -15.13 45.94
CA LEU A 1013 -41.19 -16.18 46.09
C LEU A 1013 -40.54 -17.56 45.85
N PRO A 1014 -40.49 -18.46 46.85
CA PRO A 1014 -39.95 -19.80 46.62
C PRO A 1014 -40.83 -20.51 45.59
N ALA A 1015 -40.20 -21.01 44.53
CA ALA A 1015 -40.87 -21.73 43.46
C ALA A 1015 -41.69 -22.89 44.05
N LYS A 1016 -43.02 -22.72 44.08
CA LYS A 1016 -43.92 -23.77 44.59
C LYS A 1016 -43.81 -24.97 43.66
N VAL A 1017 -43.18 -26.02 44.17
CA VAL A 1017 -43.08 -27.33 43.53
C VAL A 1017 -44.50 -27.83 43.23
N GLY A 1018 -44.85 -27.78 41.94
CA GLY A 1018 -46.13 -28.23 41.39
C GLY A 1018 -45.91 -29.39 40.43
N THR A 1019 -45.63 -30.57 40.96
CA THR A 1019 -45.55 -31.81 40.18
C THR A 1019 -46.91 -32.16 39.59
N ALA A 1020 -47.08 -32.03 38.28
CA ALA A 1020 -48.22 -32.57 37.53
C ALA A 1020 -47.83 -32.86 36.07
N ALA A 1021 -47.09 -33.96 35.86
CA ALA A 1021 -46.89 -34.54 34.54
C ALA A 1021 -47.58 -35.91 34.49
N ALA A 1022 -48.51 -36.10 33.53
CA ALA A 1022 -48.69 -37.35 32.76
C ALA A 1022 -49.95 -37.32 31.87
N ALA A 1023 -49.82 -37.97 30.70
CA ALA A 1023 -50.88 -38.55 29.86
C ALA A 1023 -51.91 -37.63 29.17
N ALA A 1024 -51.68 -37.36 27.88
CA ALA A 1024 -52.52 -37.89 26.77
C ALA A 1024 -51.83 -37.67 25.41
N GLU A 1025 -51.86 -38.68 24.54
CA GLU A 1025 -51.40 -38.59 23.14
C GLU A 1025 -52.44 -37.88 22.25
N PRO A 1026 -52.05 -37.09 21.23
CA PRO A 1026 -52.95 -36.61 20.21
C PRO A 1026 -53.09 -37.64 19.07
N ASN A 1027 -54.27 -38.25 19.00
CA ASN A 1027 -54.70 -39.19 17.96
C ASN A 1027 -54.95 -38.47 16.61
N THR A 1028 -54.84 -39.19 15.50
CA THR A 1028 -55.02 -38.65 14.14
C THR A 1028 -56.49 -38.49 13.75
N SER A 1029 -56.95 -37.26 13.47
CA SER A 1029 -58.09 -37.03 12.56
C SER A 1029 -58.17 -35.58 12.06
N THR A 1030 -58.19 -35.43 10.74
CA THR A 1030 -58.53 -34.19 10.01
C THR A 1030 -60.04 -33.95 10.04
N PRO A 1031 -60.50 -32.71 10.16
CA PRO A 1031 -61.79 -32.29 9.63
C PRO A 1031 -61.66 -31.20 8.55
N GLU A 1032 -62.46 -31.32 7.49
CA GLU A 1032 -62.58 -30.32 6.42
C GLU A 1032 -63.24 -29.02 6.91
N GLY A 1033 -62.87 -27.89 6.31
CA GLY A 1033 -63.46 -26.56 6.57
C GLY A 1033 -63.36 -25.66 5.31
N PRO A 1034 -64.33 -24.74 5.09
CA PRO A 1034 -64.91 -24.60 3.75
C PRO A 1034 -64.32 -23.49 2.86
N ALA A 1035 -64.59 -23.62 1.56
CA ALA A 1035 -64.28 -22.64 0.54
C ALA A 1035 -65.04 -21.31 0.71
N TYR A 1036 -64.39 -20.20 0.38
CA TYR A 1036 -65.03 -18.89 0.20
C TYR A 1036 -64.39 -18.14 -0.98
N SER A 1037 -65.22 -17.66 -1.91
CA SER A 1037 -64.79 -16.97 -3.14
C SER A 1037 -64.67 -15.45 -2.93
N PRO A 1038 -63.78 -14.74 -3.65
CA PRO A 1038 -63.65 -13.29 -3.56
C PRO A 1038 -64.75 -12.55 -4.35
N PRO A 1039 -65.21 -11.37 -3.88
CA PRO A 1039 -66.06 -10.47 -4.66
C PRO A 1039 -65.27 -9.67 -5.71
N PRO A 1040 -65.92 -9.14 -6.77
CA PRO A 1040 -65.24 -8.64 -7.96
C PRO A 1040 -64.71 -7.21 -7.87
N SER A 1041 -63.65 -6.95 -8.65
CA SER A 1041 -63.15 -5.61 -8.97
C SER A 1041 -64.04 -4.90 -9.98
N SER A 1042 -64.29 -3.60 -9.77
CA SER A 1042 -64.83 -2.68 -10.76
C SER A 1042 -63.99 -1.40 -10.79
N ALA A 1043 -63.27 -1.19 -11.88
CA ALA A 1043 -62.72 0.12 -12.30
C ALA A 1043 -63.87 0.94 -12.95
N PRO A 1044 -63.69 2.22 -13.37
CA PRO A 1044 -62.47 2.87 -13.88
C PRO A 1044 -61.62 3.60 -12.83
#